data_AF-A0A4Z1A8J0-F1
#
_entry.id   AF-A0A4Z1A8J0-F1
#
_cell.length_a   1.000
_cell.length_b   1.000
_cell.length_c   1.000
_cell.angle_alpha   90.00
_cell.angle_beta   90.00
_cell.angle_gamma   90.00
#
_symmetry.space_group_name_H-M   'P 1'
#
loop_
_entity.id
_entity.type
_entity.pdbx_description
1 polymer ?
#
loop_
_entity_poly.entity_id
_entity_poly.type
_entity_poly.pdbx_seq_one_letter_code
_entity_poly.pdbx_strand_id
1 'polypeptide(L)'
;MKFHLRFYYFLFLLFPISLWALPVDLTKNWNVKKGLWESEIPVGSGWIPLESLPLASIKSQLDFPEGQLQQITMVKPFLLSEIDFKETESDSFALHIPYLSNVYKVYINGEIVSVSGVIENNHIIRSGYKRNILIKLSRNLLRVGKNEIRILLASEPGEELNYYKVFNDFGSSIDSYSNLQKIEDEYITFMLLFLYFFVGIYHALFYWKRRNEKYNLYFALFAVFLSVYMYFRSQSIYRWDLDPFTTTKMEYFVVFLTPPWLLSFVDTFFRKRISPITKAYLVFSIALAIVQIFVNRASSVMLLRVWQGSVLAFSVVLFYITIRALMKNNKDAKRLLVGIFFLMFTAIWDILGASGIIPIQNLNLSRFGFLFFVLGIAVVLANRFLRVHKQVEELNANLERKVVERTNELQETLTRVQELKIQQDGDYFLTSLLLDPLNDSKKSHSEMIGIQSYTKQKKEFEFKGKTKEIGGDLIICDDIVLNGKKYFVFINGDAMGKSIQGAGGALVLGVVFLSFIKRTQVVLESQSKSPERWIKECFYELQTIFESFDGSMLVSVVLGLVEEETGVLYYLNAEHPWTVLYRDGVASFIEDELELRKIGTKGMAGDVRVRVFVLEQGDVIFIGSDGRDDLILESGTDGSRVMNEDETKFLQVVTDSEGAIEQIVQNLQSIGSFSDDLTLLRLEWRGNTKRYESSTLSSIGSNHFLYSEVQSVLESGNAEETYKTIERMLTNQNLEDDVRINLLREKSRISLLLKRFDSAVESLESIFPFFVTDNEILLQLSYAYRKSKNIRKAVDIGERLRARDPKHVRNLINLIESYRLQKNEERAKKILFRLGAIAPENPQYLKLKESFGK
;
A
#
# COMPACT_ATOMS: atom_id res chain seq x y z
N MET A 1 -90.57 44.81 8.16
CA MET A 1 -91.28 44.04 9.21
C MET A 1 -90.37 44.08 10.44
N LYS A 2 -90.62 44.93 11.44
CA LYS A 2 -91.33 44.55 12.70
C LYS A 2 -90.61 43.32 13.33
N PHE A 3 -89.97 43.35 14.50
CA PHE A 3 -90.35 43.95 15.78
C PHE A 3 -89.18 43.92 16.79
N HIS A 4 -89.30 44.83 17.74
CA HIS A 4 -88.55 45.10 18.97
C HIS A 4 -88.62 43.98 20.04
N LEU A 5 -87.59 43.90 20.92
CA LEU A 5 -87.68 43.98 22.41
C LEU A 5 -88.31 42.76 23.14
N ARG A 6 -87.77 42.20 24.23
CA ARG A 6 -87.85 42.67 25.64
C ARG A 6 -87.13 41.65 26.55
N PHE A 7 -86.23 42.06 27.44
CA PHE A 7 -86.52 42.50 28.83
C PHE A 7 -87.03 41.35 29.72
N TYR A 8 -86.19 40.86 30.64
CA TYR A 8 -86.59 40.67 32.03
C TYR A 8 -85.41 40.88 32.97
N TYR A 9 -85.63 41.85 33.83
CA TYR A 9 -84.87 42.28 34.98
C TYR A 9 -85.38 41.53 36.22
N PHE A 10 -84.56 41.51 37.26
CA PHE A 10 -84.93 41.32 38.68
C PHE A 10 -85.32 39.91 39.16
N LEU A 11 -84.34 39.24 39.78
CA LEU A 11 -84.43 38.85 41.20
C LEU A 11 -83.03 38.42 41.66
N PHE A 12 -82.44 39.11 42.64
CA PHE A 12 -81.71 38.48 43.75
C PHE A 12 -81.21 39.56 44.71
N LEU A 13 -81.99 39.77 45.77
CA LEU A 13 -81.56 40.34 47.03
C LEU A 13 -81.46 39.18 48.02
N LEU A 14 -80.43 39.24 48.89
CA LEU A 14 -80.13 38.36 50.04
C LEU A 14 -79.25 37.14 49.78
N PHE A 15 -77.94 37.40 49.69
CA PHE A 15 -76.93 36.57 50.35
C PHE A 15 -76.01 37.51 51.15
N PRO A 16 -75.58 37.16 52.38
CA PRO A 16 -74.47 37.84 53.02
C PRO A 16 -73.22 37.37 52.29
N ILE A 17 -72.72 38.16 51.33
CA ILE A 17 -71.45 37.84 50.69
C ILE A 17 -70.38 38.17 51.75
N SER A 18 -69.87 37.12 52.39
CA SER A 18 -68.60 37.11 53.12
C SER A 18 -67.58 37.94 52.33
N LEU A 19 -67.27 39.16 52.80
CA LEU A 19 -66.18 39.48 53.73
C LEU A 19 -64.76 39.36 53.17
N TRP A 20 -64.59 39.41 51.84
CA TRP A 20 -63.27 39.58 51.20
C TRP A 20 -63.39 40.56 50.02
N ALA A 21 -62.62 41.65 50.03
CA ALA A 21 -62.53 42.65 48.96
C ALA A 21 -61.40 42.34 47.96
N LEU A 22 -60.74 41.19 48.10
CA LEU A 22 -59.70 40.69 47.21
C LEU A 22 -60.24 39.63 46.21
N PRO A 23 -59.71 39.59 44.97
CA PRO A 23 -58.71 40.49 44.41
C PRO A 23 -59.31 41.85 44.00
N VAL A 24 -58.58 42.94 44.23
CA VAL A 24 -58.94 44.25 43.67
C VAL A 24 -58.62 44.23 42.18
N ASP A 25 -59.65 44.18 41.33
CA ASP A 25 -59.50 44.26 39.88
C ASP A 25 -58.93 45.63 39.48
N LEU A 26 -57.74 45.68 38.91
CA LEU A 26 -57.11 46.92 38.41
C LEU A 26 -57.30 47.11 36.90
N THR A 27 -58.12 46.30 36.24
CA THR A 27 -58.32 46.40 34.79
C THR A 27 -59.30 47.49 34.35
N LYS A 28 -60.05 48.09 35.29
CA LYS A 28 -61.15 49.03 35.01
C LYS A 28 -61.15 50.25 35.94
N ASN A 29 -61.91 51.28 35.59
CA ASN A 29 -62.22 52.45 36.43
C ASN A 29 -60.99 53.24 36.91
N TRP A 30 -60.16 53.68 35.97
CA TRP A 30 -59.04 54.60 36.23
C TRP A 30 -59.41 56.04 35.88
N ASN A 31 -58.76 57.02 36.51
CA ASN A 31 -58.77 58.41 36.06
C ASN A 31 -57.38 58.77 35.55
N VAL A 32 -57.30 59.45 34.40
CA VAL A 32 -56.03 59.75 33.71
C VAL A 32 -55.90 61.25 33.47
N LYS A 33 -54.72 61.82 33.72
CA LYS A 33 -54.39 63.22 33.45
C LYS A 33 -53.01 63.33 32.78
N LYS A 34 -52.86 64.25 31.84
CA LYS A 34 -51.57 64.55 31.17
C LYS A 34 -50.60 65.22 32.15
N GLY A 35 -49.33 64.83 32.14
CA GLY A 35 -48.26 65.33 33.01
C GLY A 35 -47.94 64.40 34.19
N LEU A 36 -46.83 64.69 34.89
CA LEU A 36 -46.39 63.98 36.10
C LEU A 36 -46.89 64.72 37.35
N TRP A 37 -47.97 64.22 37.96
CA TRP A 37 -48.60 64.83 39.13
C TRP A 37 -48.39 63.93 40.35
N GLU A 38 -47.47 64.30 41.24
CA GLU A 38 -47.07 63.43 42.36
C GLU A 38 -48.03 63.48 43.57
N SER A 39 -48.75 64.59 43.80
CA SER A 39 -49.58 64.78 45.02
C SER A 39 -50.99 65.34 44.78
N GLU A 40 -51.47 65.37 43.53
CA GLU A 40 -52.77 65.96 43.19
C GLU A 40 -53.95 64.99 43.43
N ILE A 41 -55.01 65.48 44.06
CA ILE A 41 -56.22 64.71 44.38
C ILE A 41 -57.13 64.67 43.14
N PRO A 42 -57.70 63.51 42.75
CA PRO A 42 -58.53 63.38 41.55
C PRO A 42 -59.94 63.98 41.74
N VAL A 43 -60.01 65.30 41.97
CA VAL A 43 -61.26 66.05 42.11
C VAL A 43 -61.08 67.40 41.39
N GLY A 44 -61.65 67.54 40.19
CA GLY A 44 -61.61 68.78 39.39
C GLY A 44 -61.69 68.59 37.86
N SER A 45 -61.83 69.68 37.11
CA SER A 45 -61.83 69.71 35.64
C SER A 45 -60.42 69.45 35.07
N GLY A 46 -60.20 68.28 34.47
CA GLY A 46 -58.91 67.91 33.85
C GLY A 46 -58.53 66.43 33.91
N TRP A 47 -59.27 65.61 34.67
CA TRP A 47 -59.12 64.15 34.70
C TRP A 47 -60.08 63.48 33.70
N ILE A 48 -59.57 62.53 32.92
CA ILE A 48 -60.33 61.74 31.93
C ILE A 48 -60.61 60.35 32.51
N PRO A 49 -61.89 59.91 32.61
CA PRO A 49 -62.21 58.57 33.08
C PRO A 49 -61.84 57.51 32.02
N LEU A 50 -61.20 56.44 32.46
CA LEU A 50 -60.84 55.27 31.66
C LEU A 50 -61.62 54.06 32.20
N GLU A 51 -62.65 53.66 31.46
CA GLU A 51 -63.54 52.56 31.85
C GLU A 51 -62.81 51.21 31.91
N SER A 52 -61.90 50.93 30.97
CA SER A 52 -61.09 49.72 30.98
C SER A 52 -59.73 49.91 30.29
N LEU A 53 -58.71 49.20 30.79
CA LEU A 53 -57.42 49.06 30.12
C LEU A 53 -57.61 48.32 28.77
N PRO A 54 -56.79 48.62 27.73
CA PRO A 54 -55.55 49.40 27.77
C PRO A 54 -55.74 50.92 27.62
N LEU A 55 -54.76 51.67 28.12
CA LEU A 55 -54.68 53.14 28.03
C LEU A 55 -54.71 53.65 26.57
N ALA A 56 -54.21 52.87 25.62
CA ALA A 56 -54.21 53.21 24.20
C ALA A 56 -55.61 53.62 23.67
N SER A 57 -56.69 53.15 24.29
CA SER A 57 -58.09 53.48 23.92
C SER A 57 -58.44 54.96 24.05
N ILE A 58 -57.82 55.69 24.98
CA ILE A 58 -58.07 57.12 25.22
C ILE A 58 -56.91 58.00 24.78
N LYS A 59 -55.90 57.43 24.08
CA LYS A 59 -54.70 58.17 23.64
C LYS A 59 -55.05 59.36 22.76
N SER A 60 -56.08 59.26 21.91
CA SER A 60 -56.55 60.36 21.05
C SER A 60 -57.17 61.53 21.81
N GLN A 61 -57.58 61.32 23.07
CA GLN A 61 -58.16 62.36 23.93
C GLN A 61 -57.10 63.09 24.77
N LEU A 62 -55.86 62.58 24.79
CA LEU A 62 -54.70 63.14 25.47
C LEU A 62 -53.82 63.83 24.42
N ASP A 63 -53.99 65.14 24.26
CA ASP A 63 -53.23 65.92 23.27
C ASP A 63 -51.74 66.06 23.67
N PHE A 64 -50.80 65.55 22.88
CA PHE A 64 -49.35 65.62 23.12
C PHE A 64 -48.64 66.40 22.01
N PRO A 65 -47.73 67.34 22.33
CA PRO A 65 -46.92 68.04 21.34
C PRO A 65 -46.03 67.04 20.56
N GLU A 66 -45.91 67.23 19.25
CA GLU A 66 -45.04 66.38 18.42
C GLU A 66 -43.57 66.47 18.86
N GLY A 67 -42.90 65.31 18.93
CA GLY A 67 -41.48 65.23 19.25
C GLY A 67 -41.11 65.44 20.73
N GLN A 68 -42.08 65.63 21.62
CA GLN A 68 -41.83 65.78 23.07
C GLN A 68 -42.15 64.51 23.86
N LEU A 69 -41.45 64.35 25.00
CA LEU A 69 -41.67 63.28 25.95
C LEU A 69 -43.15 63.24 26.41
N GLN A 70 -43.80 62.09 26.23
CA GLN A 70 -45.20 61.92 26.61
C GLN A 70 -45.26 61.49 28.07
N GLN A 71 -46.00 62.24 28.90
CA GLN A 71 -46.12 62.00 30.34
C GLN A 71 -47.57 61.98 30.78
N ILE A 72 -47.93 61.02 31.63
CA ILE A 72 -49.28 60.89 32.18
C ILE A 72 -49.25 60.42 33.63
N THR A 73 -50.35 60.71 34.33
CA THR A 73 -50.65 60.23 35.66
C THR A 73 -51.99 59.51 35.65
N MET A 74 -52.02 58.30 36.19
CA MET A 74 -53.21 57.48 36.35
C MET A 74 -53.49 57.30 37.84
N VAL A 75 -54.74 57.47 38.27
CA VAL A 75 -55.15 57.33 39.67
C VAL A 75 -56.39 56.44 39.77
N LYS A 76 -56.40 55.53 40.74
CA LYS A 76 -57.55 54.71 41.07
C LYS A 76 -57.71 54.57 42.59
N PRO A 77 -58.87 54.94 43.17
CA PRO A 77 -59.18 54.61 44.55
C PRO A 77 -59.60 53.14 44.68
N PHE A 78 -59.24 52.49 45.78
CA PHE A 78 -59.74 51.17 46.16
C PHE A 78 -60.05 51.12 47.66
N LEU A 79 -60.95 50.22 48.06
CA LEU A 79 -61.38 50.07 49.44
C LEU A 79 -60.80 48.77 50.02
N LEU A 80 -60.31 48.83 51.25
CA LEU A 80 -59.90 47.64 52.03
C LEU A 80 -60.82 47.49 53.24
N SER A 81 -61.41 46.31 53.42
CA SER A 81 -62.18 45.99 54.63
C SER A 81 -61.25 45.71 55.82
N GLU A 82 -61.79 45.70 57.04
CA GLU A 82 -61.02 45.33 58.23
C GLU A 82 -60.50 43.89 58.18
N ILE A 83 -61.24 42.99 57.52
CA ILE A 83 -60.87 41.57 57.40
C ILE A 83 -59.71 41.39 56.43
N ASP A 84 -59.79 42.00 55.24
CA ASP A 84 -58.68 42.00 54.28
C ASP A 84 -57.44 42.65 54.91
N PHE A 85 -57.60 43.79 55.61
CA PHE A 85 -56.47 44.44 56.27
C PHE A 85 -55.84 43.57 57.36
N LYS A 86 -56.61 42.72 58.05
CA LYS A 86 -56.09 41.77 59.05
C LYS A 86 -55.30 40.63 58.40
N GLU A 87 -55.73 40.13 57.24
CA GLU A 87 -55.01 39.07 56.51
C GLU A 87 -53.61 39.45 56.05
N THR A 88 -53.34 40.75 55.90
CA THR A 88 -51.98 41.25 55.65
C THR A 88 -50.97 40.86 56.74
N GLU A 89 -51.44 40.42 57.93
CA GLU A 89 -50.61 39.83 58.99
C GLU A 89 -50.10 38.43 58.63
N SER A 90 -50.92 37.63 57.96
CA SER A 90 -50.58 36.25 57.55
C SER A 90 -49.92 36.19 56.18
N ASP A 91 -50.40 36.98 55.21
CA ASP A 91 -49.84 37.08 53.87
C ASP A 91 -49.95 38.52 53.38
N SER A 92 -48.81 39.13 53.11
CA SER A 92 -48.76 40.51 52.59
C SER A 92 -49.51 40.60 51.26
N PHE A 93 -50.17 41.73 51.01
CA PHE A 93 -50.74 41.97 49.69
C PHE A 93 -49.65 42.32 48.69
N ALA A 94 -49.92 42.02 47.43
CA ALA A 94 -49.07 42.37 46.32
C ALA A 94 -49.88 42.95 45.17
N LEU A 95 -49.21 43.80 44.40
CA LEU A 95 -49.73 44.46 43.23
C LEU A 95 -49.11 43.79 42.01
N HIS A 96 -49.95 43.19 41.17
CA HIS A 96 -49.55 42.64 39.88
C HIS A 96 -49.93 43.59 38.75
N ILE A 97 -48.93 43.98 37.97
CA ILE A 97 -49.07 44.83 36.79
C ILE A 97 -48.49 44.10 35.56
N PRO A 98 -49.33 43.67 34.60
CA PRO A 98 -48.88 42.86 33.46
C PRO A 98 -47.84 43.54 32.58
N TYR A 99 -48.00 44.83 32.29
CA TYR A 99 -47.04 45.61 31.51
C TYR A 99 -47.28 47.10 31.71
N LEU A 100 -46.20 47.84 32.00
CA LEU A 100 -46.13 49.29 31.95
C LEU A 100 -45.15 49.75 30.88
N SER A 101 -45.40 50.94 30.36
CA SER A 101 -44.50 51.63 29.43
C SER A 101 -43.14 51.99 30.02
N ASN A 102 -42.31 52.63 29.19
CA ASN A 102 -40.88 52.79 29.34
C ASN A 102 -40.41 53.24 30.73
N VAL A 103 -40.89 54.38 31.24
CA VAL A 103 -40.55 54.84 32.60
C VAL A 103 -41.83 54.87 33.44
N TYR A 104 -41.75 54.38 34.67
CA TYR A 104 -42.89 54.43 35.58
C TYR A 104 -42.49 54.72 37.03
N LYS A 105 -43.42 55.37 37.75
CA LYS A 105 -43.43 55.45 39.22
C LYS A 105 -44.79 55.01 39.74
N VAL A 106 -44.82 54.12 40.72
CA VAL A 106 -46.03 53.63 41.37
C VAL A 106 -46.06 54.12 42.81
N TYR A 107 -47.17 54.73 43.19
CA TYR A 107 -47.45 55.24 44.52
C TYR A 107 -48.67 54.53 45.12
N ILE A 108 -48.61 54.27 46.42
CA ILE A 108 -49.74 53.80 47.22
C ILE A 108 -49.93 54.80 48.37
N ASN A 109 -51.11 55.42 48.45
CA ASN A 109 -51.43 56.41 49.48
C ASN A 109 -50.39 57.56 49.61
N GLY A 110 -49.78 57.96 48.49
CA GLY A 110 -48.78 59.04 48.43
C GLY A 110 -47.33 58.60 48.64
N GLU A 111 -47.09 57.37 49.08
CA GLU A 111 -45.75 56.79 49.26
C GLU A 111 -45.32 56.00 48.02
N ILE A 112 -44.03 56.06 47.67
CA ILE A 112 -43.47 55.38 46.51
C ILE A 112 -43.28 53.89 46.81
N VAL A 113 -43.88 53.00 46.01
CA VAL A 113 -43.72 51.54 46.13
C VAL A 113 -42.87 50.90 45.04
N SER A 114 -42.76 51.54 43.88
CA SER A 114 -41.90 51.05 42.79
C SER A 114 -41.53 52.20 41.85
N VAL A 115 -40.27 52.23 41.42
CA VAL A 115 -39.76 53.17 40.42
C VAL A 115 -38.92 52.37 39.44
N SER A 116 -39.08 52.64 38.15
CA SER A 116 -38.27 52.02 37.13
C SER A 116 -38.07 52.94 35.94
N GLY A 117 -36.83 53.00 35.46
CA GLY A 117 -36.38 53.88 34.38
C GLY A 117 -35.92 55.25 34.88
N VAL A 118 -35.16 55.97 34.03
CA VAL A 118 -34.54 57.26 34.39
C VAL A 118 -34.77 58.26 33.26
N ILE A 119 -35.24 59.46 33.63
CA ILE A 119 -35.44 60.59 32.73
C ILE A 119 -34.40 61.65 33.10
N GLU A 120 -33.59 62.06 32.13
CA GLU A 120 -32.64 63.18 32.24
C GLU A 120 -32.82 64.11 31.04
N ASN A 121 -32.77 65.42 31.26
CA ASN A 121 -32.89 66.44 30.20
C ASN A 121 -34.09 66.23 29.27
N ASN A 122 -35.24 65.85 29.83
CA ASN A 122 -36.49 65.55 29.09
C ASN A 122 -36.40 64.37 28.11
N HIS A 123 -35.41 63.49 28.29
CA HIS A 123 -35.23 62.26 27.53
C HIS A 123 -35.09 61.03 28.43
N ILE A 124 -35.50 59.87 27.93
CA ILE A 124 -35.36 58.60 28.62
C ILE A 124 -33.97 58.03 28.36
N ILE A 125 -33.11 58.05 29.37
CA ILE A 125 -31.73 57.53 29.29
C ILE A 125 -31.61 56.07 29.71
N ARG A 126 -32.50 55.58 30.58
CA ARG A 126 -32.56 54.18 31.01
C ARG A 126 -33.99 53.69 30.99
N SER A 127 -34.19 52.53 30.38
CA SER A 127 -35.52 51.94 30.28
C SER A 127 -35.92 51.25 31.58
N GLY A 128 -37.19 51.37 31.94
CA GLY A 128 -37.76 50.77 33.15
C GLY A 128 -38.78 49.66 32.89
N TYR A 129 -39.12 49.37 31.63
CA TYR A 129 -40.21 48.44 31.34
C TYR A 129 -39.86 47.01 31.79
N LYS A 130 -40.84 46.31 32.37
CA LYS A 130 -40.76 44.88 32.73
C LYS A 130 -42.11 44.21 32.43
N ARG A 131 -42.09 42.91 32.14
CA ARG A 131 -43.30 42.08 31.95
C ARG A 131 -43.69 41.48 33.30
N ASN A 132 -44.98 41.40 33.64
CA ASN A 132 -45.53 40.90 34.91
C ASN A 132 -44.79 41.48 36.15
N ILE A 133 -44.89 42.80 36.33
CA ILE A 133 -44.33 43.48 37.49
C ILE A 133 -45.11 43.06 38.74
N LEU A 134 -44.42 42.47 39.72
CA LEU A 134 -44.99 42.10 41.01
C LEU A 134 -44.36 42.97 42.11
N ILE A 135 -45.20 43.73 42.83
CA ILE A 135 -44.76 44.64 43.90
C ILE A 135 -45.39 44.20 45.20
N LYS A 136 -44.56 43.76 46.16
CA LYS A 136 -45.01 43.43 47.52
C LYS A 136 -45.33 44.72 48.28
N LEU A 137 -46.54 44.82 48.82
CA LEU A 137 -47.00 45.99 49.55
C LEU A 137 -46.74 45.82 51.04
N SER A 138 -46.10 46.81 51.67
CA SER A 138 -45.96 46.86 53.12
C SER A 138 -47.30 47.21 53.76
N ARG A 139 -47.65 46.50 54.84
CA ARG A 139 -48.88 46.75 55.62
C ARG A 139 -48.99 48.21 56.07
N ASN A 140 -47.87 48.86 56.39
CA ASN A 140 -47.83 50.24 56.87
C ASN A 140 -48.27 51.28 55.82
N LEU A 141 -48.23 50.91 54.54
CA LEU A 141 -48.66 51.76 53.43
C LEU A 141 -50.17 51.68 53.18
N LEU A 142 -50.83 50.68 53.74
CA LEU A 142 -52.26 50.41 53.59
C LEU A 142 -53.02 50.91 54.81
N ARG A 143 -54.26 51.33 54.62
CA ARG A 143 -55.17 51.77 55.68
C ARG A 143 -56.51 51.07 55.55
N VAL A 144 -57.20 50.83 56.65
CA VAL A 144 -58.59 50.36 56.61
C VAL A 144 -59.45 51.44 55.94
N GLY A 145 -60.34 51.04 55.03
CA GLY A 145 -61.18 51.96 54.26
C GLY A 145 -60.53 52.41 52.95
N LYS A 146 -60.50 53.71 52.68
CA LYS A 146 -60.09 54.28 51.37
C LYS A 146 -58.57 54.30 51.20
N ASN A 147 -58.12 53.65 50.14
CA ASN A 147 -56.74 53.67 49.65
C ASN A 147 -56.70 54.18 48.20
N GLU A 148 -55.53 54.58 47.75
CA GLU A 148 -55.30 55.08 46.39
C GLU A 148 -54.05 54.46 45.79
N ILE A 149 -54.15 54.00 44.54
CA ILE A 149 -53.01 53.69 43.69
C ILE A 149 -52.85 54.77 42.64
N ARG A 150 -51.61 55.27 42.48
CA ARG A 150 -51.24 56.26 41.47
C ARG A 150 -50.05 55.74 40.67
N ILE A 151 -50.14 55.82 39.35
CA ILE A 151 -49.10 55.37 38.41
C ILE A 151 -48.75 56.53 37.49
N LEU A 152 -47.50 56.95 37.52
CA LEU A 152 -46.95 57.94 36.60
C LEU A 152 -46.23 57.18 35.49
N LEU A 153 -46.49 57.52 34.23
CA LEU A 153 -45.84 56.90 33.07
C LEU A 153 -45.21 57.96 32.17
N ALA A 154 -44.05 57.62 31.59
CA ALA A 154 -43.44 58.41 30.52
C ALA A 154 -42.92 57.51 29.38
N SER A 155 -43.00 58.02 28.15
CA SER A 155 -42.49 57.36 26.94
C SER A 155 -41.99 58.37 25.90
N GLU A 156 -40.96 58.00 25.13
CA GLU A 156 -40.46 58.82 24.01
C GLU A 156 -41.43 58.83 22.82
N PRO A 157 -41.36 59.84 21.93
CA PRO A 157 -42.11 59.85 20.68
C PRO A 157 -41.85 58.59 19.83
N GLY A 158 -42.92 57.97 19.36
CA GLY A 158 -42.85 56.72 18.58
C GLY A 158 -42.79 55.44 19.42
N GLU A 159 -42.70 55.55 20.74
CA GLU A 159 -42.87 54.42 21.66
C GLU A 159 -44.33 54.26 22.10
N GLU A 160 -44.65 53.09 22.66
CA GLU A 160 -45.96 52.84 23.23
C GLU A 160 -46.08 53.46 24.63
N LEU A 161 -47.09 54.31 24.83
CA LEU A 161 -47.56 54.79 26.14
C LEU A 161 -48.81 54.00 26.52
N ASN A 162 -48.66 53.01 27.41
CA ASN A 162 -49.69 52.03 27.68
C ASN A 162 -49.56 51.36 29.06
N TYR A 163 -50.71 50.88 29.52
CA TYR A 163 -50.86 49.97 30.65
C TYR A 163 -51.75 48.82 30.18
N TYR A 164 -51.18 47.61 30.09
CA TYR A 164 -51.89 46.45 29.55
C TYR A 164 -52.82 45.82 30.57
N LYS A 165 -53.97 45.39 30.05
CA LYS A 165 -55.01 44.69 30.80
C LYS A 165 -54.57 43.29 31.26
N VAL A 166 -53.95 42.53 30.34
CA VAL A 166 -53.56 41.13 30.52
C VAL A 166 -52.25 40.90 29.77
N PHE A 167 -51.37 40.07 30.35
CA PHE A 167 -50.20 39.50 29.67
C PHE A 167 -50.08 38.03 30.08
N ASN A 168 -49.97 37.11 29.12
CA ASN A 168 -49.91 35.66 29.36
C ASN A 168 -50.99 35.15 30.33
N ASP A 169 -52.27 35.50 30.09
CA ASP A 169 -53.45 35.15 30.89
C ASP A 169 -53.57 35.78 32.30
N PHE A 170 -52.56 36.54 32.75
CA PHE A 170 -52.62 37.23 34.05
C PHE A 170 -53.11 38.67 33.90
N GLY A 171 -54.23 38.98 34.56
CA GLY A 171 -54.80 40.33 34.64
C GLY A 171 -54.09 41.20 35.69
N SER A 172 -54.29 42.52 35.61
CA SER A 172 -53.82 43.41 36.67
C SER A 172 -54.74 43.39 37.88
N SER A 173 -54.17 43.16 39.07
CA SER A 173 -54.91 43.11 40.32
C SER A 173 -54.05 43.38 41.55
N ILE A 174 -54.69 43.67 42.68
CA ILE A 174 -54.09 43.53 44.02
C ILE A 174 -54.70 42.30 44.66
N ASP A 175 -53.86 41.40 45.16
CA ASP A 175 -54.27 40.15 45.81
C ASP A 175 -53.18 39.72 46.80
N SER A 176 -53.37 38.60 47.48
CA SER A 176 -52.37 38.02 48.37
C SER A 176 -51.07 37.69 47.61
N TYR A 177 -49.92 37.94 48.24
CA TYR A 177 -48.62 37.72 47.61
C TYR A 177 -48.43 36.25 47.23
N SER A 178 -48.85 35.30 48.07
CA SER A 178 -48.75 33.87 47.75
C SER A 178 -49.55 33.44 46.49
N ASN A 179 -50.68 34.10 46.21
CA ASN A 179 -51.45 33.83 44.99
C ASN A 179 -50.81 34.45 43.75
N LEU A 180 -50.34 35.69 43.85
CA LEU A 180 -49.69 36.38 42.72
C LEU A 180 -48.26 35.90 42.45
N GLN A 181 -47.56 35.34 43.45
CA GLN A 181 -46.24 34.75 43.27
C GLN A 181 -46.26 33.56 42.29
N LYS A 182 -47.39 32.87 42.14
CA LYS A 182 -47.57 31.80 41.13
C LYS A 182 -47.35 32.29 39.69
N ILE A 183 -47.42 33.59 39.43
CA ILE A 183 -47.13 34.19 38.13
C ILE A 183 -45.64 34.07 37.79
N GLU A 184 -44.77 34.02 38.81
CA GLU A 184 -43.33 33.80 38.66
C GLU A 184 -42.94 32.31 38.56
N ASP A 185 -43.88 31.39 38.85
CA ASP A 185 -43.66 29.94 38.84
C ASP A 185 -43.66 29.37 37.40
N GLU A 186 -42.51 29.42 36.74
CA GLU A 186 -42.35 28.98 35.34
C GLU A 186 -41.74 27.57 35.20
N TYR A 187 -41.96 26.65 36.15
CA TYR A 187 -41.34 25.32 36.19
C TYR A 187 -41.50 24.51 34.89
N ILE A 188 -42.71 24.47 34.31
CA ILE A 188 -42.98 23.75 33.05
C ILE A 188 -42.18 24.37 31.90
N THR A 189 -42.10 25.70 31.85
CA THR A 189 -41.30 26.41 30.85
C THR A 189 -39.83 26.03 30.99
N PHE A 190 -39.27 26.05 32.20
CA PHE A 190 -37.87 25.68 32.42
C PHE A 190 -37.58 24.21 32.11
N MET A 191 -38.48 23.30 32.42
CA MET A 191 -38.35 21.89 32.07
C MET A 191 -38.28 21.70 30.54
N LEU A 192 -39.15 22.38 29.80
CA LEU A 192 -39.14 22.36 28.33
C LEU A 192 -37.88 23.04 27.77
N LEU A 193 -37.48 24.18 28.30
CA LEU A 193 -36.25 24.89 27.94
C LEU A 193 -35.01 24.00 28.07
N PHE A 194 -34.88 23.31 29.20
CA PHE A 194 -33.81 22.37 29.47
C PHE A 194 -33.83 21.22 28.46
N LEU A 195 -34.99 20.59 28.23
CA LEU A 195 -35.17 19.55 27.22
C LEU A 195 -34.71 20.03 25.84
N TYR A 196 -35.10 21.23 25.44
CA TYR A 196 -34.78 21.82 24.14
C TYR A 196 -33.31 22.15 23.97
N PHE A 197 -32.71 22.73 25.00
CA PHE A 197 -31.28 22.99 25.03
C PHE A 197 -30.48 21.69 24.95
N PHE A 198 -30.86 20.69 25.75
CA PHE A 198 -30.22 19.38 25.77
C PHE A 198 -30.34 18.65 24.42
N VAL A 199 -31.54 18.63 23.83
CA VAL A 199 -31.78 18.08 22.49
C VAL A 199 -30.94 18.82 21.43
N GLY A 200 -30.79 20.15 21.56
CA GLY A 200 -29.90 20.94 20.72
C GLY A 200 -28.43 20.49 20.83
N ILE A 201 -27.91 20.35 22.05
CA ILE A 201 -26.55 19.84 22.31
C ILE A 201 -26.37 18.42 21.75
N TYR A 202 -27.35 17.55 21.95
CA TYR A 202 -27.32 16.18 21.46
C TYR A 202 -27.16 16.11 19.93
N HIS A 203 -27.89 16.96 19.21
CA HIS A 203 -27.71 17.08 17.76
C HIS A 203 -26.37 17.73 17.37
N ALA A 204 -25.83 18.67 18.16
CA ALA A 204 -24.50 19.22 17.94
C ALA A 204 -23.40 18.14 18.07
N LEU A 205 -23.51 17.24 19.07
CA LEU A 205 -22.62 16.10 19.25
C LEU A 205 -22.70 15.12 18.07
N PHE A 206 -23.91 14.83 17.57
CA PHE A 206 -24.06 14.02 16.37
C PHE A 206 -23.39 14.65 15.15
N TYR A 207 -23.53 15.97 14.97
CA TYR A 207 -22.84 16.66 13.90
C TYR A 207 -21.31 16.60 14.07
N TRP A 208 -20.80 16.73 15.29
CA TRP A 208 -19.37 16.60 15.58
C TRP A 208 -18.83 15.22 15.17
N LYS A 209 -19.54 14.14 15.52
CA LYS A 209 -19.18 12.76 15.16
C LYS A 209 -19.46 12.41 13.70
N ARG A 210 -20.45 13.05 13.07
CA ARG A 210 -20.89 12.79 11.68
C ARG A 210 -21.04 14.08 10.89
N ARG A 211 -19.90 14.66 10.50
CA ARG A 211 -19.84 15.94 9.75
C ARG A 211 -20.58 15.94 8.41
N ASN A 212 -20.81 14.76 7.83
CA ASN A 212 -21.60 14.58 6.61
C ASN A 212 -23.10 14.86 6.81
N GLU A 213 -23.61 14.68 8.03
CA GLU A 213 -25.02 14.88 8.37
C GLU A 213 -25.28 16.33 8.80
N LYS A 214 -25.08 17.29 7.89
CA LYS A 214 -25.15 18.74 8.16
C LYS A 214 -26.48 19.23 8.73
N TYR A 215 -27.58 18.50 8.52
CA TYR A 215 -28.88 18.84 9.10
C TYR A 215 -28.84 18.85 10.65
N ASN A 216 -27.99 18.01 11.27
CA ASN A 216 -27.85 17.98 12.73
C ASN A 216 -27.32 19.31 13.28
N LEU A 217 -26.44 20.02 12.56
CA LEU A 217 -25.95 21.33 12.96
C LEU A 217 -27.07 22.37 12.95
N TYR A 218 -27.85 22.44 11.87
CA TYR A 218 -28.91 23.44 11.73
C TYR A 218 -30.05 23.18 12.72
N PHE A 219 -30.37 21.92 13.00
CA PHE A 219 -31.32 21.56 14.06
C PHE A 219 -30.80 21.97 15.45
N ALA A 220 -29.52 21.73 15.74
CA ALA A 220 -28.91 22.13 17.00
C ALA A 220 -28.98 23.65 17.20
N LEU A 221 -28.60 24.42 16.18
CA LEU A 221 -28.68 25.88 16.20
C LEU A 221 -30.14 26.35 16.39
N PHE A 222 -31.10 25.75 15.67
CA PHE A 222 -32.51 26.06 15.85
C PHE A 222 -33.00 25.78 17.28
N ALA A 223 -32.73 24.60 17.82
CA ALA A 223 -33.20 24.18 19.14
C ALA A 223 -32.57 25.04 20.27
N VAL A 224 -31.28 25.35 20.16
CA VAL A 224 -30.58 26.22 21.13
C VAL A 224 -31.09 27.64 21.04
N PHE A 225 -31.18 28.24 19.84
CA PHE A 225 -31.67 29.61 19.68
C PHE A 225 -33.13 29.74 20.13
N LEU A 226 -33.98 28.74 19.84
CA LEU A 226 -35.37 28.73 20.30
C LEU A 226 -35.46 28.63 21.83
N SER A 227 -34.64 27.79 22.46
CA SER A 227 -34.55 27.69 23.93
C SER A 227 -34.06 29.00 24.56
N VAL A 228 -32.99 29.59 24.02
CA VAL A 228 -32.48 30.89 24.48
C VAL A 228 -33.54 31.99 24.31
N TYR A 229 -34.25 32.02 23.18
CA TYR A 229 -35.35 32.96 22.98
C TYR A 229 -36.47 32.80 24.02
N MET A 230 -36.89 31.56 24.29
CA MET A 230 -37.89 31.28 25.31
C MET A 230 -37.41 31.66 26.72
N TYR A 231 -36.10 31.63 27.00
CA TYR A 231 -35.54 32.18 28.23
C TYR A 231 -35.65 33.72 28.30
N PHE A 232 -35.41 34.44 27.21
CA PHE A 232 -35.65 35.89 27.13
C PHE A 232 -37.14 36.27 27.33
N ARG A 233 -38.06 35.34 27.06
CA ARG A 233 -39.49 35.51 27.30
C ARG A 233 -39.92 35.20 28.75
N SER A 234 -39.07 34.53 29.53
CA SER A 234 -39.30 34.16 30.93
C SER A 234 -39.07 35.33 31.89
N GLN A 235 -39.69 35.28 33.06
CA GLN A 235 -39.49 36.26 34.14
C GLN A 235 -38.08 36.24 34.74
N SER A 236 -37.36 35.13 34.59
CA SER A 236 -36.01 35.00 35.17
C SER A 236 -34.98 35.92 34.53
N ILE A 237 -35.23 36.46 33.34
CA ILE A 237 -34.31 37.39 32.68
C ILE A 237 -34.10 38.67 33.50
N TYR A 238 -35.10 39.10 34.27
CA TYR A 238 -35.04 40.31 35.08
C TYR A 238 -34.19 40.15 36.35
N ARG A 239 -33.75 38.94 36.71
CA ARG A 239 -32.83 38.70 37.84
C ARG A 239 -31.40 39.18 37.56
N TRP A 240 -31.05 39.35 36.28
CA TRP A 240 -29.72 39.81 35.86
C TRP A 240 -29.54 41.33 35.94
N ASP A 241 -30.60 42.08 36.29
CA ASP A 241 -30.65 43.55 36.37
C ASP A 241 -30.09 44.31 35.14
N LEU A 242 -30.10 43.65 33.98
CA LEU A 242 -29.71 44.27 32.72
C LEU A 242 -30.72 45.36 32.34
N ASP A 243 -30.25 46.37 31.59
CA ASP A 243 -31.14 47.34 30.99
C ASP A 243 -32.20 46.62 30.12
N PRO A 244 -33.51 46.86 30.36
CA PRO A 244 -34.58 46.17 29.65
C PRO A 244 -34.49 46.33 28.13
N PHE A 245 -34.09 47.49 27.63
CA PHE A 245 -33.99 47.70 26.19
C PHE A 245 -32.84 46.87 25.59
N THR A 246 -31.71 46.78 26.30
CA THR A 246 -30.61 45.87 25.95
C THR A 246 -31.07 44.40 25.92
N THR A 247 -31.90 44.01 26.88
CA THR A 247 -32.53 42.68 26.92
C THR A 247 -33.41 42.43 25.70
N THR A 248 -34.23 43.41 25.29
CA THR A 248 -35.01 43.31 24.03
C THR A 248 -34.12 43.20 22.79
N LYS A 249 -33.00 43.93 22.74
CA LYS A 249 -32.06 43.81 21.61
C LYS A 249 -31.51 42.38 21.48
N MET A 250 -31.15 41.77 22.60
CA MET A 250 -30.70 40.38 22.63
C MET A 250 -31.85 39.40 22.30
N GLU A 251 -33.05 39.61 22.84
CA GLU A 251 -34.25 38.81 22.52
C GLU A 251 -34.51 38.78 21.01
N TYR A 252 -34.48 39.96 20.36
CA TYR A 252 -34.75 40.08 18.92
C TYR A 252 -33.60 39.54 18.07
N PHE A 253 -32.35 39.75 18.48
CA PHE A 253 -31.20 39.14 17.81
C PHE A 253 -31.34 37.61 17.72
N VAL A 254 -31.72 36.98 18.84
CA VAL A 254 -31.90 35.53 18.90
C VAL A 254 -33.11 35.10 18.07
N VAL A 255 -34.28 35.75 18.24
CA VAL A 255 -35.50 35.34 17.52
C VAL A 255 -35.38 35.52 16.02
N PHE A 256 -34.65 36.55 15.55
CA PHE A 256 -34.48 36.81 14.12
C PHE A 256 -33.75 35.65 13.42
N LEU A 257 -32.79 35.02 14.11
CA LEU A 257 -32.00 33.93 13.57
C LEU A 257 -32.66 32.55 13.71
N THR A 258 -33.67 32.41 14.57
CA THR A 258 -34.34 31.12 14.82
C THR A 258 -35.02 30.50 13.57
N PRO A 259 -35.91 31.20 12.83
CA PRO A 259 -36.57 30.60 11.66
C PRO A 259 -35.64 30.19 10.50
N PRO A 260 -34.59 30.95 10.14
CA PRO A 260 -33.60 30.53 9.15
C PRO A 260 -32.90 29.21 9.49
N TRP A 261 -32.63 28.93 10.77
CA TRP A 261 -32.05 27.65 11.19
C TRP A 261 -33.01 26.49 10.96
N LEU A 262 -34.29 26.65 11.28
CA LEU A 262 -35.33 25.66 10.98
C LEU A 262 -35.44 25.40 9.48
N LEU A 263 -35.46 26.46 8.66
CA LEU A 263 -35.56 26.33 7.21
C LEU A 263 -34.32 25.62 6.62
N SER A 264 -33.12 25.94 7.12
CA SER A 264 -31.86 25.29 6.74
C SER A 264 -31.82 23.81 7.14
N PHE A 265 -32.37 23.47 8.31
CA PHE A 265 -32.57 22.09 8.72
C PHE A 265 -33.47 21.34 7.74
N VAL A 266 -34.66 21.87 7.44
CA VAL A 266 -35.63 21.22 6.53
C VAL A 266 -35.05 21.02 5.12
N ASP A 267 -34.36 22.04 4.57
CA ASP A 267 -33.73 21.95 3.25
C ASP A 267 -32.62 20.89 3.22
N THR A 268 -31.74 20.85 4.22
CA THR A 268 -30.65 19.87 4.26
C THR A 268 -31.14 18.47 4.61
N PHE A 269 -32.19 18.33 5.40
CA PHE A 269 -32.81 17.06 5.75
C PHE A 269 -33.49 16.41 4.52
N PHE A 270 -34.27 17.17 3.74
CA PHE A 270 -35.01 16.62 2.61
C PHE A 270 -34.29 16.71 1.26
N ARG A 271 -33.53 17.77 1.00
CA ARG A 271 -32.86 18.01 -0.30
C ARG A 271 -31.35 17.80 -0.27
N LYS A 272 -30.75 17.55 0.90
CA LYS A 272 -29.30 17.44 1.13
C LYS A 272 -28.49 18.70 0.78
N ARG A 273 -29.16 19.81 0.45
CA ARG A 273 -28.54 21.10 0.08
C ARG A 273 -29.42 22.26 0.53
N ILE A 274 -28.81 23.41 0.79
CA ILE A 274 -29.51 24.65 1.14
C ILE A 274 -29.94 25.35 -0.16
N SER A 275 -31.23 25.64 -0.29
CA SER A 275 -31.75 26.38 -1.46
C SER A 275 -31.33 27.84 -1.44
N PRO A 276 -31.23 28.51 -2.61
CA PRO A 276 -30.88 29.93 -2.69
C PRO A 276 -31.87 30.81 -1.92
N ILE A 277 -33.16 30.45 -1.90
CA ILE A 277 -34.22 31.13 -1.15
C ILE A 277 -33.91 31.11 0.36
N THR A 278 -33.51 29.95 0.89
CA THR A 278 -33.14 29.79 2.30
C THR A 278 -31.87 30.55 2.65
N LYS A 279 -30.87 30.57 1.75
CA LYS A 279 -29.66 31.41 1.93
C LYS A 279 -30.01 32.89 1.95
N ALA A 280 -30.85 33.36 1.02
CA ALA A 280 -31.29 34.75 0.98
C ALA A 280 -32.01 35.14 2.27
N TYR A 281 -32.88 34.28 2.79
CA TYR A 281 -33.57 34.52 4.06
C TYR A 281 -32.63 34.54 5.27
N LEU A 282 -31.63 33.66 5.30
CA LEU A 282 -30.61 33.65 6.33
C LEU A 282 -29.80 34.96 6.31
N VAL A 283 -29.35 35.41 5.13
CA VAL A 283 -28.63 36.68 4.98
C VAL A 283 -29.50 37.87 5.40
N PHE A 284 -30.76 37.90 4.97
CA PHE A 284 -31.73 38.91 5.38
C PHE A 284 -31.91 38.95 6.91
N SER A 285 -32.06 37.78 7.54
CA SER A 285 -32.27 37.68 8.99
C SER A 285 -31.02 38.05 9.78
N ILE A 286 -29.82 37.71 9.29
CA ILE A 286 -28.55 38.17 9.87
C ILE A 286 -28.43 39.69 9.75
N ALA A 287 -28.77 40.27 8.59
CA ALA A 287 -28.75 41.72 8.41
C ALA A 287 -29.70 42.42 9.39
N LEU A 288 -30.94 41.91 9.54
CA LEU A 288 -31.88 42.41 10.54
C LEU A 288 -31.34 42.29 11.97
N ALA A 289 -30.73 41.15 12.32
CA ALA A 289 -30.16 40.91 13.65
C ALA A 289 -29.00 41.85 13.98
N ILE A 290 -28.14 42.16 12.99
CA ILE A 290 -27.04 43.12 13.15
C ILE A 290 -27.59 44.54 13.30
N VAL A 291 -28.52 44.96 12.44
CA VAL A 291 -29.13 46.29 12.51
C VAL A 291 -29.82 46.51 13.86
N GLN A 292 -30.47 45.48 14.41
CA GLN A 292 -31.16 45.53 15.70
C GLN A 292 -30.27 46.00 16.87
N ILE A 293 -28.96 45.79 16.81
CA ILE A 293 -28.02 46.19 17.88
C ILE A 293 -27.89 47.72 17.95
N PHE A 294 -27.98 48.42 16.81
CA PHE A 294 -27.66 49.84 16.69
C PHE A 294 -28.89 50.77 16.73
N VAL A 295 -30.10 50.23 16.68
CA VAL A 295 -31.33 51.03 16.62
C VAL A 295 -31.85 51.47 17.99
N ASN A 296 -32.67 52.53 17.99
CA ASN A 296 -33.47 52.97 19.13
C ASN A 296 -34.74 52.08 19.27
N ARG A 297 -35.52 52.31 20.34
CA ARG A 297 -36.66 51.45 20.67
C ARG A 297 -37.79 51.49 19.64
N ALA A 298 -38.14 52.67 19.12
CA ALA A 298 -39.17 52.81 18.10
C ALA A 298 -38.80 52.03 16.81
N SER A 299 -37.57 52.20 16.34
CA SER A 299 -37.05 51.45 15.18
C SER A 299 -36.94 49.95 15.46
N SER A 300 -36.62 49.54 16.69
CA SER A 300 -36.60 48.13 17.09
C SER A 300 -37.97 47.44 16.95
N VAL A 301 -39.05 48.12 17.32
CA VAL A 301 -40.42 47.60 17.13
C VAL A 301 -40.77 47.51 15.63
N MET A 302 -40.30 48.46 14.81
CA MET A 302 -40.48 48.41 13.36
C MET A 302 -39.75 47.22 12.73
N LEU A 303 -38.49 46.96 13.14
CA LEU A 303 -37.74 45.78 12.68
C LEU A 303 -38.42 44.46 13.08
N LEU A 304 -38.99 44.38 14.29
CA LEU A 304 -39.77 43.23 14.72
C LEU A 304 -40.96 42.98 13.78
N ARG A 305 -41.70 44.02 13.38
CA ARG A 305 -42.85 43.87 12.45
C ARG A 305 -42.41 43.40 11.06
N VAL A 306 -41.29 43.94 10.55
CA VAL A 306 -40.69 43.47 9.28
C VAL A 306 -40.32 41.99 9.39
N TRP A 307 -39.70 41.58 10.50
CA TRP A 307 -39.37 40.19 10.75
C TRP A 307 -40.63 39.30 10.82
N GLN A 308 -41.67 39.70 11.58
CA GLN A 308 -42.94 38.95 11.69
C GLN A 308 -43.58 38.69 10.32
N GLY A 309 -43.64 39.72 9.45
CA GLY A 309 -44.13 39.56 8.08
C GLY A 309 -43.26 38.62 7.24
N SER A 310 -41.93 38.73 7.36
CA SER A 310 -41.01 37.84 6.66
C SER A 310 -41.16 36.37 7.10
N VAL A 311 -41.30 36.10 8.40
CA VAL A 311 -41.45 34.73 8.93
C VAL A 311 -42.72 34.08 8.36
N LEU A 312 -43.83 34.81 8.30
CA LEU A 312 -45.08 34.32 7.72
C LEU A 312 -44.93 34.00 6.22
N ALA A 313 -44.21 34.81 5.45
CA ALA A 313 -43.93 34.53 4.04
C ALA A 313 -43.05 33.26 3.87
N PHE A 314 -41.97 33.12 4.65
CA PHE A 314 -41.08 31.96 4.58
C PHE A 314 -41.68 30.68 5.19
N SER A 315 -42.73 30.80 6.02
CA SER A 315 -43.55 29.68 6.47
C SER A 315 -44.17 28.92 5.30
N VAL A 316 -44.60 29.63 4.25
CA VAL A 316 -45.15 29.02 3.02
C VAL A 316 -44.08 28.20 2.29
N VAL A 317 -42.84 28.71 2.23
CA VAL A 317 -41.69 27.99 1.63
C VAL A 317 -41.39 26.71 2.39
N LEU A 318 -41.44 26.76 3.73
CA LEU A 318 -41.25 25.60 4.60
C LEU A 318 -42.33 24.53 4.34
N PHE A 319 -43.60 24.92 4.22
CA PHE A 319 -44.69 24.01 3.85
C PHE A 319 -44.47 23.40 2.45
N TYR A 320 -44.08 24.21 1.46
CA TYR A 320 -43.79 23.73 0.11
C TYR A 320 -42.69 22.66 0.09
N ILE A 321 -41.58 22.88 0.82
CA ILE A 321 -40.48 21.89 0.89
C ILE A 321 -40.98 20.57 1.50
N THR A 322 -41.76 20.67 2.57
CA THR A 322 -42.29 19.50 3.30
C THR A 322 -43.29 18.71 2.47
N ILE A 323 -44.24 19.38 1.80
CA ILE A 323 -45.22 18.75 0.91
C ILE A 323 -44.54 18.09 -0.30
N ARG A 324 -43.55 18.76 -0.91
CA ARG A 324 -42.79 18.17 -2.03
C ARG A 324 -42.03 16.90 -1.61
N ALA A 325 -41.51 16.84 -0.38
CA ALA A 325 -40.86 15.65 0.15
C ALA A 325 -41.85 14.49 0.37
N LEU A 326 -43.09 14.80 0.75
CA LEU A 326 -44.19 13.84 0.86
C LEU A 326 -44.55 13.21 -0.50
N MET A 327 -44.65 14.03 -1.55
CA MET A 327 -44.97 13.59 -2.91
C MET A 327 -43.90 12.66 -3.50
N LYS A 328 -42.65 12.75 -3.02
CA LYS A 328 -41.56 11.83 -3.37
C LYS A 328 -41.56 10.52 -2.57
N ASN A 329 -42.66 10.23 -1.85
CA ASN A 329 -42.90 9.04 -1.05
C ASN A 329 -41.83 8.74 0.02
N ASN A 330 -41.18 9.78 0.54
CA ASN A 330 -40.23 9.63 1.63
C ASN A 330 -40.97 9.30 2.94
N LYS A 331 -40.83 8.06 3.44
CA LYS A 331 -41.49 7.59 4.67
C LYS A 331 -41.11 8.43 5.90
N ASP A 332 -39.91 9.00 5.91
CA ASP A 332 -39.42 9.83 7.01
C ASP A 332 -40.07 11.23 6.97
N ALA A 333 -40.43 11.72 5.77
CA ALA A 333 -41.14 12.99 5.59
C ALA A 333 -42.58 12.95 6.14
N LYS A 334 -43.29 11.82 5.97
CA LYS A 334 -44.66 11.65 6.48
C LYS A 334 -44.72 11.82 8.00
N ARG A 335 -43.72 11.31 8.71
CA ARG A 335 -43.64 11.33 10.18
C ARG A 335 -43.20 12.70 10.71
N LEU A 336 -42.24 13.33 10.04
CA LEU A 336 -41.77 14.66 10.43
C LEU A 336 -42.83 15.76 10.18
N LEU A 337 -43.72 15.57 9.20
CA LEU A 337 -44.75 16.55 8.84
C LEU A 337 -45.68 16.89 10.01
N VAL A 338 -46.09 15.90 10.81
CA VAL A 338 -46.98 16.14 11.96
C VAL A 338 -46.32 17.11 12.95
N GLY A 339 -45.06 16.86 13.31
CA GLY A 339 -44.31 17.74 14.20
C GLY A 339 -44.11 19.14 13.62
N ILE A 340 -43.81 19.25 12.33
CA ILE A 340 -43.71 20.54 11.63
C ILE A 340 -45.05 21.28 11.66
N PHE A 341 -46.15 20.61 11.39
CA PHE A 341 -47.48 21.23 11.37
C PHE A 341 -47.85 21.83 12.73
N PHE A 342 -47.67 21.09 13.82
CA PHE A 342 -47.94 21.59 15.17
C PHE A 342 -47.03 22.76 15.56
N LEU A 343 -45.73 22.68 15.24
CA LEU A 343 -44.79 23.77 15.45
C LEU A 343 -45.20 25.03 14.69
N MET A 344 -45.58 24.89 13.41
CA MET A 344 -46.00 26.03 12.58
C MET A 344 -47.31 26.63 13.06
N PHE A 345 -48.31 25.81 13.37
CA PHE A 345 -49.60 26.28 13.85
C PHE A 345 -49.46 27.11 15.13
N THR A 346 -48.71 26.60 16.10
CA THR A 346 -48.47 27.29 17.38
C THR A 346 -47.58 28.53 17.22
N ALA A 347 -46.55 28.49 16.37
CA ALA A 347 -45.71 29.65 16.10
C ALA A 347 -46.47 30.77 15.38
N ILE A 348 -47.32 30.43 14.39
CA ILE A 348 -48.16 31.41 13.68
C ILE A 348 -49.17 32.02 14.66
N TRP A 349 -49.78 31.21 15.55
CA TRP A 349 -50.67 31.71 16.59
C TRP A 349 -50.00 32.76 17.48
N ASP A 350 -48.82 32.43 18.02
CA ASP A 350 -48.07 33.34 18.90
C ASP A 350 -47.62 34.62 18.17
N ILE A 351 -47.19 34.51 16.91
CA ILE A 351 -46.79 35.66 16.08
C ILE A 351 -47.99 36.58 15.82
N LEU A 352 -49.15 36.02 15.45
CA LEU A 352 -50.36 36.81 15.20
C LEU A 352 -50.87 37.47 16.49
N GLY A 353 -50.89 36.74 17.60
CA GLY A 353 -51.27 37.29 18.91
C GLY A 353 -50.31 38.37 19.43
N ALA A 354 -49.01 38.25 19.13
CA ALA A 354 -48.02 39.28 19.46
C ALA A 354 -48.05 40.50 18.53
N SER A 355 -48.53 40.36 17.30
CA SER A 355 -48.54 41.44 16.30
C SER A 355 -49.59 42.53 16.58
N GLY A 356 -50.64 42.21 17.35
CA GLY A 356 -51.76 43.11 17.62
C GLY A 356 -52.65 43.42 16.41
N ILE A 357 -52.39 42.80 15.25
CA ILE A 357 -53.17 43.00 14.00
C ILE A 357 -54.57 42.37 14.12
N ILE A 358 -54.67 41.25 14.82
CA ILE A 358 -55.91 40.51 15.06
C ILE A 358 -56.09 40.42 16.58
N PRO A 359 -57.31 40.57 17.14
CA PRO A 359 -57.56 40.51 18.58
C PRO A 359 -57.48 39.07 19.13
N ILE A 360 -56.36 38.39 18.89
CA ILE A 360 -56.06 37.04 19.38
C ILE A 360 -55.08 37.16 20.54
N GLN A 361 -55.29 36.37 21.59
CA GLN A 361 -54.42 36.35 22.76
C GLN A 361 -53.10 35.61 22.47
N ASN A 362 -51.99 36.16 22.97
CA ASN A 362 -50.70 35.50 22.94
C ASN A 362 -50.60 34.51 24.11
N LEU A 363 -50.75 33.22 23.81
CA LEU A 363 -50.78 32.13 24.78
C LEU A 363 -49.41 31.42 24.94
N ASN A 364 -48.37 31.88 24.23
CA ASN A 364 -47.06 31.24 24.14
C ASN A 364 -47.14 29.73 23.83
N LEU A 365 -47.95 29.34 22.85
CA LEU A 365 -48.18 27.94 22.47
C LEU A 365 -46.97 27.30 21.78
N SER A 366 -46.06 28.09 21.22
CA SER A 366 -44.86 27.62 20.52
C SER A 366 -43.96 26.73 21.40
N ARG A 367 -44.00 26.93 22.73
CA ARG A 367 -43.31 26.03 23.68
C ARG A 367 -43.87 24.62 23.63
N PHE A 368 -45.15 24.40 23.37
CA PHE A 368 -45.72 23.06 23.20
C PHE A 368 -45.57 22.55 21.77
N GLY A 369 -45.65 23.42 20.77
CA GLY A 369 -45.44 23.04 19.37
C GLY A 369 -44.06 22.45 19.08
N PHE A 370 -43.02 22.98 19.73
CA PHE A 370 -41.67 22.44 19.58
C PHE A 370 -41.51 21.05 20.21
N LEU A 371 -42.25 20.72 21.28
CA LEU A 371 -42.28 19.35 21.83
C LEU A 371 -42.73 18.31 20.80
N PHE A 372 -43.81 18.59 20.06
CA PHE A 372 -44.31 17.70 19.00
C PHE A 372 -43.28 17.54 17.86
N PHE A 373 -42.54 18.61 17.55
CA PHE A 373 -41.47 18.54 16.56
C PHE A 373 -40.28 17.69 17.03
N VAL A 374 -39.86 17.84 18.30
CA VAL A 374 -38.82 17.00 18.93
C VAL A 374 -39.21 15.53 18.93
N LEU A 375 -40.47 15.20 19.29
CA LEU A 375 -40.98 13.83 19.22
C LEU A 375 -40.99 13.30 17.77
N GLY A 376 -41.40 14.13 16.81
CA GLY A 376 -41.38 13.79 15.39
C GLY A 376 -40.00 13.40 14.87
N ILE A 377 -38.96 14.19 15.20
CA ILE A 377 -37.59 13.88 14.77
C ILE A 377 -37.02 12.66 15.51
N ALA A 378 -37.36 12.46 16.79
CA ALA A 378 -36.93 11.28 17.55
C ALA A 378 -37.44 9.98 16.92
N VAL A 379 -38.73 9.95 16.53
CA VAL A 379 -39.33 8.79 15.84
C VAL A 379 -38.66 8.55 14.48
N VAL A 380 -38.37 9.60 13.72
CA VAL A 380 -37.69 9.48 12.43
C VAL A 380 -36.28 8.92 12.60
N LEU A 381 -35.53 9.40 13.59
CA LEU A 381 -34.18 8.92 13.87
C LEU A 381 -34.17 7.46 14.32
N ALA A 382 -35.09 7.07 15.21
CA ALA A 382 -35.22 5.68 15.68
C ALA A 382 -35.50 4.72 14.52
N ASN A 383 -36.41 5.08 13.61
CA ASN A 383 -36.71 4.28 12.43
C ASN A 383 -35.53 4.18 11.46
N ARG A 384 -34.78 5.28 11.28
CA ARG A 384 -33.58 5.29 10.44
C ARG A 384 -32.49 4.41 11.04
N PHE A 385 -32.33 4.43 12.36
CA PHE A 385 -31.42 3.54 13.09
C PHE A 385 -31.79 2.07 12.87
N LEU A 386 -33.06 1.69 13.08
CA LEU A 386 -33.55 0.33 12.85
C LEU A 386 -33.29 -0.16 11.42
N ARG A 387 -33.53 0.69 10.41
CA ARG A 387 -33.27 0.34 9.00
C ARG A 387 -31.78 0.09 8.74
N VAL A 388 -30.91 0.94 9.27
CA VAL A 388 -29.45 0.79 9.13
C VAL A 388 -28.98 -0.47 9.86
N HIS A 389 -29.49 -0.74 11.07
CA HIS A 389 -29.15 -1.95 11.82
C HIS A 389 -29.53 -3.22 11.06
N LYS A 390 -30.75 -3.26 10.49
CA LYS A 390 -31.20 -4.38 9.66
C LYS A 390 -30.32 -4.57 8.41
N GLN A 391 -29.91 -3.48 7.75
CA GLN A 391 -28.98 -3.55 6.62
C GLN A 391 -27.61 -4.10 7.02
N VAL A 392 -27.13 -3.75 8.22
CA VAL A 392 -25.87 -4.28 8.77
C VAL A 392 -26.01 -5.78 9.07
N GLU A 393 -27.11 -6.21 9.68
CA GLU A 393 -27.40 -7.63 9.91
C GLU A 393 -27.48 -8.43 8.59
N GLU A 394 -28.22 -7.94 7.60
CA GLU A 394 -28.32 -8.55 6.26
C GLU A 394 -26.96 -8.61 5.55
N LEU A 395 -26.13 -7.57 5.70
CA LEU A 395 -24.77 -7.55 5.13
C LEU A 395 -23.85 -8.53 5.84
N ASN A 396 -23.91 -8.60 7.18
CA ASN A 396 -23.13 -9.54 7.97
C ASN A 396 -23.50 -11.00 7.63
N ALA A 397 -24.79 -11.31 7.51
CA ALA A 397 -25.24 -12.65 7.10
C ALA A 397 -24.76 -13.02 5.68
N ASN A 398 -24.74 -12.06 4.75
CA ASN A 398 -24.18 -12.29 3.41
C ASN A 398 -22.65 -12.46 3.42
N LEU A 399 -21.94 -11.70 4.26
CA LEU A 399 -20.49 -11.85 4.44
C LEU A 399 -20.15 -13.23 4.99
N GLU A 400 -20.90 -13.70 5.99
CA GLU A 400 -20.71 -15.02 6.59
C GLU A 400 -20.90 -16.13 5.55
N ARG A 401 -21.97 -16.07 4.74
CA ARG A 401 -22.16 -16.99 3.60
C ARG A 401 -20.96 -16.94 2.63
N LYS A 402 -20.47 -15.75 2.30
CA LYS A 402 -19.32 -15.56 1.39
C LYS A 402 -18.02 -16.10 1.97
N VAL A 403 -17.82 -16.02 3.29
CA VAL A 403 -16.68 -16.62 3.99
C VAL A 403 -16.75 -18.14 3.89
N VAL A 404 -17.92 -18.74 4.12
CA VAL A 404 -18.12 -20.20 3.98
C VAL A 404 -17.83 -20.65 2.54
N GLU A 405 -18.37 -19.95 1.53
CA GLU A 405 -18.11 -20.25 0.12
C GLU A 405 -16.61 -20.19 -0.21
N ARG A 406 -15.92 -19.10 0.19
CA ARG A 406 -14.47 -18.96 -0.02
C ARG A 406 -13.65 -20.02 0.73
N THR A 407 -14.10 -20.43 1.90
CA THR A 407 -13.43 -21.48 2.68
C THR A 407 -13.53 -22.83 1.97
N ASN A 408 -14.70 -23.15 1.40
CA ASN A 408 -14.90 -24.37 0.61
C ASN A 408 -14.08 -24.34 -0.70
N GLU A 409 -14.08 -23.23 -1.44
CA GLU A 409 -13.24 -23.06 -2.64
C GLU A 409 -11.75 -23.22 -2.32
N LEU A 410 -11.30 -22.67 -1.19
CA LEU A 410 -9.91 -22.80 -0.73
C LEU A 410 -9.58 -24.25 -0.40
N GLN A 411 -10.47 -24.97 0.30
CA GLN A 411 -10.28 -26.36 0.65
C GLN A 411 -10.21 -27.26 -0.60
N GLU A 412 -11.07 -27.01 -1.59
CA GLU A 412 -11.04 -27.71 -2.88
C GLU A 412 -9.74 -27.43 -3.63
N THR A 413 -9.30 -26.17 -3.64
CA THR A 413 -8.03 -25.78 -4.27
C THR A 413 -6.82 -26.44 -3.58
N LEU A 414 -6.80 -26.48 -2.24
CA LEU A 414 -5.75 -27.14 -1.46
C LEU A 414 -5.68 -28.63 -1.75
N THR A 415 -6.84 -29.29 -1.78
CA THR A 415 -6.93 -30.72 -2.11
C THR A 415 -6.38 -30.99 -3.50
N ARG A 416 -6.76 -30.18 -4.49
CA ARG A 416 -6.26 -30.28 -5.86
C ARG A 416 -4.75 -30.03 -5.98
N VAL A 417 -4.23 -29.05 -5.25
CA VAL A 417 -2.77 -28.78 -5.20
C VAL A 417 -2.02 -29.96 -4.58
N GLN A 418 -2.58 -30.57 -3.53
CA GLN A 418 -1.97 -31.74 -2.89
C GLN A 418 -1.95 -32.96 -3.81
N GLU A 419 -3.05 -33.22 -4.54
CA GLU A 419 -3.10 -34.29 -5.55
C GLU A 419 -2.09 -34.08 -6.67
N LEU A 420 -2.00 -32.86 -7.21
CA LEU A 420 -1.01 -32.50 -8.23
C LEU A 420 0.43 -32.64 -7.73
N LYS A 421 0.69 -32.27 -6.47
CA LYS A 421 2.00 -32.45 -5.85
C LYS A 421 2.36 -33.93 -5.74
N ILE A 422 1.44 -34.79 -5.29
CA ILE A 422 1.68 -36.24 -5.21
C ILE A 422 2.00 -36.81 -6.59
N GLN A 423 1.27 -36.37 -7.62
CA GLN A 423 1.53 -36.80 -9.00
C GLN A 423 2.93 -36.34 -9.47
N GLN A 424 3.27 -35.07 -9.24
CA GLN A 424 4.57 -34.49 -9.59
C GLN A 424 5.73 -35.18 -8.86
N ASP A 425 5.60 -35.43 -7.56
CA ASP A 425 6.61 -36.15 -6.78
C ASP A 425 6.75 -37.61 -7.27
N GLY A 426 5.66 -38.21 -7.78
CA GLY A 426 5.68 -39.49 -8.47
C GLY A 426 6.47 -39.48 -9.78
N ASP A 427 6.29 -38.44 -10.60
CA ASP A 427 7.06 -38.25 -11.84
C ASP A 427 8.55 -38.00 -11.53
N TYR A 428 8.85 -37.18 -10.51
CA TYR A 428 10.22 -36.94 -10.04
C TYR A 428 10.88 -38.24 -9.56
N PHE A 429 10.13 -39.07 -8.83
CA PHE A 429 10.60 -40.37 -8.38
C PHE A 429 10.99 -41.25 -9.56
N LEU A 430 10.14 -41.35 -10.59
CA LEU A 430 10.43 -42.15 -11.78
C LEU A 430 11.65 -41.62 -12.54
N THR A 431 11.78 -40.32 -12.72
CA THR A 431 12.96 -39.73 -13.38
C THR A 431 14.24 -39.96 -12.58
N SER A 432 14.20 -39.83 -11.24
CA SER A 432 15.36 -40.12 -10.39
C SER A 432 15.84 -41.57 -10.54
N LEU A 433 14.92 -42.54 -10.66
CA LEU A 433 15.26 -43.95 -10.91
C LEU A 433 15.92 -44.20 -12.26
N LEU A 434 15.72 -43.32 -13.25
CA LEU A 434 16.38 -43.38 -14.56
C LEU A 434 17.75 -42.69 -14.55
N LEU A 435 17.92 -41.66 -13.71
CA LEU A 435 19.19 -40.94 -13.56
C LEU A 435 20.18 -41.68 -12.67
N ASP A 436 19.74 -42.31 -11.58
CA ASP A 436 20.61 -43.01 -10.63
C ASP A 436 21.56 -44.03 -11.29
N PRO A 437 21.14 -44.87 -12.27
CA PRO A 437 22.05 -45.81 -12.94
C PRO A 437 23.04 -45.14 -13.90
N LEU A 438 22.75 -43.91 -14.35
CA LEU A 438 23.62 -43.12 -15.21
C LEU A 438 24.69 -42.40 -14.38
N ASN A 439 24.33 -41.90 -13.20
CA ASN A 439 25.24 -41.24 -12.26
C ASN A 439 26.10 -42.27 -11.49
N ASP A 440 26.83 -43.08 -12.25
CA ASP A 440 27.66 -44.17 -11.74
C ASP A 440 29.14 -43.80 -11.86
N SER A 441 29.68 -43.28 -10.76
CA SER A 441 31.09 -42.94 -10.62
C SER A 441 31.98 -44.12 -10.24
N LYS A 442 31.41 -45.31 -9.99
CA LYS A 442 32.13 -46.46 -9.40
C LYS A 442 32.53 -47.52 -10.42
N LYS A 443 32.52 -47.19 -11.72
CA LYS A 443 32.80 -48.13 -12.81
C LYS A 443 34.26 -48.23 -13.25
N SER A 444 35.21 -47.50 -12.65
CA SER A 444 36.61 -47.70 -13.01
C SER A 444 37.19 -48.92 -12.32
N HIS A 445 37.87 -49.75 -13.11
CA HIS A 445 38.57 -50.95 -12.67
C HIS A 445 40.09 -50.75 -12.57
N SER A 446 40.58 -49.50 -12.67
CA SER A 446 42.00 -49.17 -12.72
C SER A 446 42.64 -49.04 -11.33
N GLU A 447 43.83 -49.62 -11.14
CA GLU A 447 44.65 -49.39 -9.94
C GLU A 447 45.45 -48.09 -10.01
N MET A 448 45.66 -47.55 -11.22
CA MET A 448 46.49 -46.35 -11.46
C MET A 448 45.71 -45.03 -11.35
N ILE A 449 44.37 -45.08 -11.31
CA ILE A 449 43.51 -43.91 -11.30
C ILE A 449 42.57 -44.01 -10.09
N GLY A 450 42.74 -43.11 -9.12
CA GLY A 450 41.86 -42.99 -7.96
C GLY A 450 40.71 -42.04 -8.27
N ILE A 451 39.47 -42.49 -8.10
CA ILE A 451 38.27 -41.68 -8.39
C ILE A 451 37.41 -41.55 -7.15
N GLN A 452 37.01 -40.32 -6.84
CA GLN A 452 35.95 -40.02 -5.89
C GLN A 452 35.00 -39.02 -6.53
N SER A 453 33.72 -39.15 -6.23
CA SER A 453 32.70 -38.25 -6.74
C SER A 453 31.73 -37.84 -5.65
N TYR A 454 31.22 -36.62 -5.74
CA TYR A 454 30.14 -36.13 -4.93
C TYR A 454 29.07 -35.54 -5.85
N THR A 455 27.80 -35.83 -5.56
CA THR A 455 26.66 -35.24 -6.24
C THR A 455 25.61 -34.86 -5.21
N LYS A 456 25.09 -33.64 -5.31
CA LYS A 456 24.00 -33.13 -4.50
C LYS A 456 23.08 -32.30 -5.38
N GLN A 457 21.86 -32.77 -5.59
CA GLN A 457 20.89 -32.00 -6.37
C GLN A 457 20.08 -31.09 -5.44
N LYS A 458 19.74 -29.89 -5.91
CA LYS A 458 18.98 -28.88 -5.19
C LYS A 458 17.57 -29.35 -4.83
N LYS A 459 16.94 -30.14 -5.70
CA LYS A 459 15.58 -30.62 -5.49
C LYS A 459 15.58 -31.97 -4.80
N GLU A 460 15.38 -31.92 -3.48
CA GLU A 460 14.99 -33.06 -2.67
C GLU A 460 13.47 -33.21 -2.62
N PHE A 461 13.00 -34.45 -2.63
CA PHE A 461 11.60 -34.80 -2.43
C PHE A 461 11.49 -36.16 -1.74
N GLU A 462 10.39 -36.34 -1.01
CA GLU A 462 10.06 -37.61 -0.38
C GLU A 462 8.87 -38.22 -1.11
N PHE A 463 9.03 -39.45 -1.60
CA PHE A 463 7.94 -40.18 -2.23
C PHE A 463 7.92 -41.61 -1.72
N LYS A 464 6.79 -42.04 -1.17
CA LYS A 464 6.58 -43.39 -0.58
C LYS A 464 7.65 -43.76 0.46
N GLY A 465 8.01 -42.82 1.34
CA GLY A 465 8.99 -43.04 2.43
C GLY A 465 10.44 -43.15 1.97
N LYS A 466 10.74 -42.80 0.71
CA LYS A 466 12.10 -42.69 0.19
C LYS A 466 12.40 -41.24 -0.15
N THR A 467 13.50 -40.73 0.40
CA THR A 467 14.06 -39.44 0.00
C THR A 467 14.90 -39.64 -1.26
N LYS A 468 14.62 -38.84 -2.29
CA LYS A 468 15.32 -38.83 -3.57
C LYS A 468 15.66 -37.41 -3.99
N GLU A 469 16.63 -37.33 -4.87
CA GLU A 469 17.18 -36.09 -5.42
C GLU A 469 17.00 -36.10 -6.94
N ILE A 470 16.74 -34.93 -7.54
CA ILE A 470 16.59 -34.78 -8.99
C ILE A 470 17.16 -33.42 -9.43
N GLY A 471 17.98 -33.40 -10.47
CA GLY A 471 18.56 -32.16 -10.99
C GLY A 471 19.33 -32.38 -12.29
N GLY A 472 20.02 -31.32 -12.73
CA GLY A 472 20.68 -31.22 -14.04
C GLY A 472 22.12 -31.73 -14.07
N ASP A 473 22.73 -31.94 -12.90
CA ASP A 473 24.13 -32.33 -12.84
C ASP A 473 24.33 -33.84 -12.98
N LEU A 474 25.38 -34.24 -13.70
CA LEU A 474 25.69 -35.64 -13.96
C LEU A 474 27.19 -35.89 -14.04
N ILE A 475 27.64 -36.96 -13.39
CA ILE A 475 29.00 -37.51 -13.55
C ILE A 475 28.90 -38.91 -14.16
N ILE A 476 29.58 -39.15 -15.27
CA ILE A 476 29.75 -40.51 -15.83
C ILE A 476 31.23 -40.81 -15.96
N CYS A 477 31.62 -41.99 -15.49
CA CYS A 477 32.97 -42.52 -15.54
C CYS A 477 32.93 -43.97 -16.08
N ASP A 478 33.85 -44.34 -16.97
CA ASP A 478 33.98 -45.72 -17.47
C ASP A 478 35.42 -45.93 -17.99
N ASP A 479 35.76 -47.15 -18.40
CA ASP A 479 37.06 -47.50 -18.99
C ASP A 479 36.90 -47.82 -20.48
N ILE A 480 37.77 -47.29 -21.34
CA ILE A 480 37.78 -47.60 -22.77
C ILE A 480 39.18 -48.01 -23.25
N VAL A 481 39.23 -48.72 -24.39
CA VAL A 481 40.48 -49.08 -25.05
C VAL A 481 40.55 -48.37 -26.39
N LEU A 482 41.59 -47.58 -26.59
CA LEU A 482 41.89 -46.90 -27.85
C LEU A 482 43.30 -47.27 -28.31
N ASN A 483 43.43 -47.77 -29.54
CA ASN A 483 44.69 -48.21 -30.14
C ASN A 483 45.50 -49.17 -29.25
N GLY A 484 44.81 -50.08 -28.55
CA GLY A 484 45.42 -51.07 -27.66
C GLY A 484 45.84 -50.53 -26.29
N LYS A 485 45.65 -49.24 -26.02
CA LYS A 485 45.94 -48.59 -24.73
C LYS A 485 44.65 -48.36 -23.94
N LYS A 486 44.76 -48.47 -22.62
CA LYS A 486 43.64 -48.23 -21.70
C LYS A 486 43.52 -46.75 -21.35
N TYR A 487 42.30 -46.26 -21.37
CA TYR A 487 41.96 -44.89 -20.99
C TYR A 487 40.79 -44.92 -20.02
N PHE A 488 40.89 -44.10 -18.99
CA PHE A 488 39.76 -43.75 -18.15
C PHE A 488 39.01 -42.58 -18.78
N VAL A 489 37.72 -42.75 -19.04
CA VAL A 489 36.86 -41.72 -19.62
C VAL A 489 35.97 -41.12 -18.56
N PHE A 490 35.84 -39.80 -18.57
CA PHE A 490 34.94 -39.08 -17.68
C PHE A 490 34.19 -37.96 -18.39
N ILE A 491 32.99 -37.67 -17.87
CA ILE A 491 32.22 -36.47 -18.18
C ILE A 491 31.65 -35.93 -16.87
N ASN A 492 31.77 -34.62 -16.67
CA ASN A 492 30.98 -33.89 -15.68
C ASN A 492 30.22 -32.83 -16.44
N GLY A 493 28.89 -32.86 -16.36
CA GLY A 493 28.04 -31.89 -17.05
C GLY A 493 26.91 -31.39 -16.18
N ASP A 494 26.50 -30.16 -16.47
CA ASP A 494 25.37 -29.46 -15.87
C ASP A 494 24.40 -29.07 -16.99
N ALA A 495 23.18 -29.59 -16.92
CA ALA A 495 22.12 -29.33 -17.87
C ALA A 495 21.23 -28.16 -17.44
N MET A 496 21.00 -27.23 -18.38
CA MET A 496 20.22 -26.01 -18.17
C MET A 496 18.85 -26.28 -17.56
N GLY A 497 18.59 -25.60 -16.45
CA GLY A 497 17.35 -25.68 -15.70
C GLY A 497 17.57 -26.36 -14.36
N LYS A 498 16.51 -26.49 -13.56
CA LYS A 498 16.58 -27.11 -12.23
C LYS A 498 15.49 -28.17 -12.10
N SER A 499 15.67 -29.12 -11.19
CA SER A 499 14.69 -30.20 -10.96
C SER A 499 14.41 -30.99 -12.25
N ILE A 500 13.14 -31.16 -12.66
CA ILE A 500 12.74 -31.97 -13.82
C ILE A 500 13.32 -31.49 -15.16
N GLN A 501 13.47 -30.18 -15.36
CA GLN A 501 13.97 -29.65 -16.62
C GLN A 501 15.45 -30.00 -16.79
N GLY A 502 16.27 -29.69 -15.78
CA GLY A 502 17.68 -30.10 -15.75
C GLY A 502 17.82 -31.62 -15.86
N ALA A 503 17.02 -32.38 -15.10
CA ALA A 503 17.01 -33.85 -15.15
C ALA A 503 16.72 -34.42 -16.53
N GLY A 504 15.83 -33.79 -17.31
CA GLY A 504 15.58 -34.17 -18.69
C GLY A 504 16.83 -34.00 -19.57
N GLY A 505 17.55 -32.90 -19.41
CA GLY A 505 18.82 -32.65 -20.11
C GLY A 505 19.93 -33.61 -19.67
N ALA A 506 20.08 -33.85 -18.37
CA ALA A 506 21.03 -34.80 -17.81
C ALA A 506 20.78 -36.23 -18.32
N LEU A 507 19.52 -36.65 -18.41
CA LEU A 507 19.16 -37.98 -18.94
C LEU A 507 19.57 -38.13 -20.40
N VAL A 508 19.33 -37.12 -21.24
CA VAL A 508 19.75 -37.14 -22.65
C VAL A 508 21.27 -37.17 -22.75
N LEU A 509 21.98 -36.30 -22.02
CA LEU A 509 23.44 -36.28 -21.97
C LEU A 509 23.99 -37.66 -21.61
N GLY A 510 23.47 -38.24 -20.53
CA GLY A 510 23.96 -39.49 -19.99
C GLY A 510 23.72 -40.69 -20.91
N VAL A 511 22.53 -40.81 -21.48
CA VAL A 511 22.21 -41.90 -22.41
C VAL A 511 23.05 -41.83 -23.67
N VAL A 512 23.22 -40.63 -24.26
CA VAL A 512 24.02 -40.46 -25.47
C VAL A 512 25.49 -40.75 -25.20
N PHE A 513 26.04 -40.21 -24.11
CA PHE A 513 27.44 -40.40 -23.76
C PHE A 513 27.75 -41.87 -23.45
N LEU A 514 26.90 -42.53 -22.65
CA LEU A 514 27.07 -43.94 -22.33
C LEU A 514 26.93 -44.81 -23.59
N SER A 515 26.02 -44.48 -24.51
CA SER A 515 25.91 -45.15 -25.81
C SER A 515 27.21 -45.02 -26.62
N PHE A 516 27.83 -43.83 -26.61
CA PHE A 516 29.13 -43.58 -27.26
C PHE A 516 30.26 -44.45 -26.66
N ILE A 517 30.31 -44.55 -25.33
CA ILE A 517 31.26 -45.40 -24.60
C ILE A 517 31.05 -46.88 -24.95
N LYS A 518 29.82 -47.39 -24.82
CA LYS A 518 29.51 -48.81 -25.06
C LYS A 518 29.79 -49.19 -26.52
N ARG A 519 29.49 -48.31 -27.47
CA ARG A 519 29.86 -48.49 -28.88
C ARG A 519 31.38 -48.56 -29.07
N THR A 520 32.15 -47.76 -28.33
CA THR A 520 33.62 -47.83 -28.34
C THR A 520 34.14 -49.14 -27.77
N GLN A 521 33.54 -49.65 -26.70
CA GLN A 521 33.94 -50.92 -26.07
C GLN A 521 33.67 -52.14 -26.98
N VAL A 522 32.66 -52.08 -27.86
CA VAL A 522 32.26 -53.21 -28.71
C VAL A 522 32.84 -53.14 -30.13
N VAL A 523 32.93 -51.94 -30.73
CA VAL A 523 33.25 -51.78 -32.15
C VAL A 523 34.75 -51.48 -32.36
N LEU A 524 35.47 -52.39 -33.02
CA LEU A 524 36.90 -52.26 -33.31
C LEU A 524 37.27 -50.97 -34.05
N GLU A 525 36.44 -50.51 -34.99
CA GLU A 525 36.69 -49.24 -35.70
C GLU A 525 36.72 -48.04 -34.73
N SER A 526 35.86 -48.04 -33.71
CA SER A 526 35.84 -46.99 -32.70
C SER A 526 37.07 -47.06 -31.78
N GLN A 527 37.58 -48.26 -31.51
CA GLN A 527 38.82 -48.47 -30.76
C GLN A 527 40.07 -48.04 -31.55
N SER A 528 40.03 -48.05 -32.89
CA SER A 528 41.16 -47.63 -33.72
C SER A 528 41.39 -46.11 -33.78
N LYS A 529 40.59 -45.32 -33.05
CA LYS A 529 40.65 -43.86 -33.04
C LYS A 529 41.70 -43.36 -32.05
N SER A 530 42.32 -42.23 -32.37
CA SER A 530 43.15 -41.49 -31.42
C SER A 530 42.30 -40.79 -30.34
N PRO A 531 42.84 -40.55 -29.14
CA PRO A 531 42.10 -39.91 -28.05
C PRO A 531 41.58 -38.52 -28.44
N GLU A 532 42.35 -37.73 -29.19
CA GLU A 532 41.93 -36.39 -29.63
C GLU A 532 40.74 -36.47 -30.61
N ARG A 533 40.75 -37.47 -31.48
CA ARG A 533 39.66 -37.69 -32.43
C ARG A 533 38.41 -38.23 -31.73
N TRP A 534 38.59 -39.13 -30.78
CA TRP A 534 37.49 -39.71 -30.01
C TRP A 534 36.71 -38.63 -29.25
N ILE A 535 37.41 -37.76 -28.50
CA ILE A 535 36.78 -36.66 -27.74
C ILE A 535 36.05 -35.71 -28.69
N LYS A 536 36.68 -35.36 -29.81
CA LYS A 536 36.10 -34.45 -30.80
C LYS A 536 34.82 -35.01 -31.43
N GLU A 537 34.82 -36.29 -31.82
CA GLU A 537 33.63 -36.95 -32.37
C GLU A 537 32.52 -37.07 -31.33
N CYS A 538 32.88 -37.39 -30.08
CA CYS A 538 31.93 -37.44 -28.96
C CYS A 538 31.25 -36.09 -28.73
N PHE A 539 32.03 -35.00 -28.69
CA PHE A 539 31.50 -33.64 -28.58
C PHE A 539 30.53 -33.29 -29.72
N TYR A 540 30.87 -33.62 -30.97
CA TYR A 540 29.98 -33.33 -32.10
C TYR A 540 28.68 -34.13 -32.06
N GLU A 541 28.71 -35.38 -31.59
CA GLU A 541 27.49 -36.19 -31.43
C GLU A 541 26.57 -35.58 -30.38
N LEU A 542 27.13 -35.16 -29.24
CA LEU A 542 26.41 -34.41 -28.21
C LEU A 542 25.85 -33.09 -28.76
N GLN A 543 26.69 -32.27 -29.40
CA GLN A 543 26.29 -31.00 -30.00
C GLN A 543 25.13 -31.16 -30.99
N THR A 544 25.21 -32.14 -31.89
CA THR A 544 24.17 -32.36 -32.91
C THR A 544 22.82 -32.71 -32.28
N ILE A 545 22.84 -33.53 -31.22
CA ILE A 545 21.62 -33.91 -30.52
C ILE A 545 21.04 -32.73 -29.75
N PHE A 546 21.85 -31.95 -29.05
CA PHE A 546 21.37 -30.79 -28.29
C PHE A 546 20.97 -29.60 -29.17
N GLU A 547 21.58 -29.41 -30.35
CA GLU A 547 21.13 -28.43 -31.34
C GLU A 547 19.68 -28.69 -31.80
N SER A 548 19.23 -29.95 -31.77
CA SER A 548 17.85 -30.31 -32.11
C SER A 548 16.81 -29.79 -31.11
N PHE A 549 17.23 -29.41 -29.89
CA PHE A 549 16.38 -28.74 -28.90
C PHE A 549 16.18 -27.25 -29.16
N ASP A 550 16.73 -26.72 -30.26
CA ASP A 550 16.49 -25.36 -30.74
C ASP A 550 16.85 -24.25 -29.72
N GLY A 551 17.86 -24.51 -28.88
CA GLY A 551 18.27 -23.61 -27.79
C GLY A 551 17.40 -23.67 -26.53
N SER A 552 16.40 -24.55 -26.49
CA SER A 552 15.54 -24.76 -25.30
C SER A 552 16.25 -25.52 -24.17
N MET A 553 17.34 -26.22 -24.49
CA MET A 553 18.17 -26.97 -23.56
C MET A 553 19.63 -26.82 -23.99
N LEU A 554 20.48 -26.42 -23.04
CA LEU A 554 21.92 -26.28 -23.21
C LEU A 554 22.64 -27.03 -22.08
N VAL A 555 23.86 -27.48 -22.32
CA VAL A 555 24.63 -28.23 -21.30
C VAL A 555 26.04 -27.67 -21.22
N SER A 556 26.47 -27.32 -20.01
CA SER A 556 27.88 -27.07 -19.70
C SER A 556 28.56 -28.42 -19.43
N VAL A 557 29.79 -28.63 -19.92
CA VAL A 557 30.47 -29.92 -19.70
C VAL A 557 31.99 -29.82 -19.72
N VAL A 558 32.63 -30.64 -18.88
CA VAL A 558 34.03 -31.08 -19.06
C VAL A 558 34.03 -32.55 -19.43
N LEU A 559 34.65 -32.86 -20.56
CA LEU A 559 34.77 -34.22 -21.12
C LEU A 559 36.25 -34.54 -21.30
N GLY A 560 36.70 -35.70 -20.81
CA GLY A 560 38.10 -36.09 -20.97
C GLY A 560 38.40 -37.59 -20.91
N LEU A 561 39.65 -37.89 -21.23
CA LEU A 561 40.30 -39.20 -21.23
C LEU A 561 41.64 -39.09 -20.51
N VAL A 562 41.92 -40.00 -19.59
CA VAL A 562 43.24 -40.15 -18.97
C VAL A 562 43.85 -41.47 -19.42
N GLU A 563 45.00 -41.43 -20.08
CA GLU A 563 45.77 -42.64 -20.42
C GLU A 563 46.37 -43.23 -19.13
N GLU A 564 46.05 -44.48 -18.80
CA GLU A 564 46.39 -45.09 -17.50
C GLU A 564 47.91 -45.12 -17.24
N GLU A 565 48.67 -45.61 -18.22
CA GLU A 565 50.11 -45.85 -18.07
C GLU A 565 50.91 -44.55 -18.02
N THR A 566 50.56 -43.58 -18.88
CA THR A 566 51.36 -42.36 -19.09
C THR A 566 50.86 -41.15 -18.31
N GLY A 567 49.65 -41.19 -17.75
CA GLY A 567 49.04 -40.05 -17.05
C GLY A 567 48.75 -38.85 -17.96
N VAL A 568 48.61 -39.06 -19.27
CA VAL A 568 48.26 -37.97 -20.20
C VAL A 568 46.74 -37.77 -20.18
N LEU A 569 46.33 -36.56 -19.82
CA LEU A 569 44.95 -36.10 -19.82
C LEU A 569 44.64 -35.40 -21.14
N TYR A 570 43.67 -35.92 -21.88
CA TYR A 570 43.06 -35.29 -23.05
C TYR A 570 41.67 -34.81 -22.63
N TYR A 571 41.37 -33.52 -22.77
CA TYR A 571 40.07 -33.01 -22.33
C TYR A 571 39.61 -31.79 -23.12
N LEU A 572 38.34 -31.44 -22.98
CA LEU A 572 37.78 -30.17 -23.39
C LEU A 572 36.84 -29.65 -22.30
N ASN A 573 36.65 -28.33 -22.27
CA ASN A 573 35.74 -27.65 -21.38
C ASN A 573 34.83 -26.76 -22.24
N ALA A 574 33.51 -26.97 -22.15
CA ALA A 574 32.48 -26.24 -22.86
C ALA A 574 31.63 -25.44 -21.86
N GLU A 575 32.08 -24.21 -21.57
CA GLU A 575 31.45 -23.26 -20.63
C GLU A 575 31.05 -23.88 -19.27
N HIS A 576 31.87 -24.81 -18.78
CA HIS A 576 31.79 -25.38 -17.44
C HIS A 576 32.88 -24.74 -16.55
N PRO A 577 32.76 -24.76 -15.22
CA PRO A 577 33.79 -24.20 -14.35
C PRO A 577 35.18 -24.78 -14.62
N TRP A 578 36.22 -23.96 -14.45
CA TRP A 578 37.60 -24.34 -14.77
C TRP A 578 38.08 -25.55 -13.98
N THR A 579 38.85 -26.41 -14.64
CA THR A 579 39.44 -27.58 -13.98
C THR A 579 40.55 -27.17 -13.02
N VAL A 580 40.57 -27.77 -11.84
CA VAL A 580 41.53 -27.44 -10.79
C VAL A 580 42.55 -28.56 -10.63
N LEU A 581 43.82 -28.23 -10.74
CA LEU A 581 44.95 -29.07 -10.37
C LEU A 581 45.30 -28.83 -8.92
N TYR A 582 45.44 -29.89 -8.14
CA TYR A 582 46.05 -29.87 -6.82
C TYR A 582 47.36 -30.67 -6.86
N ARG A 583 48.48 -29.95 -6.69
CA ARG A 583 49.85 -30.49 -6.75
C ARG A 583 50.68 -29.87 -5.63
N ASP A 584 51.45 -30.72 -4.93
CA ASP A 584 52.37 -30.29 -3.85
C ASP A 584 51.75 -29.36 -2.79
N GLY A 585 50.47 -29.59 -2.47
CA GLY A 585 49.75 -28.78 -1.48
C GLY A 585 49.16 -27.46 -2.00
N VAL A 586 49.18 -27.22 -3.32
CA VAL A 586 48.68 -25.98 -3.93
C VAL A 586 47.63 -26.28 -4.99
N ALA A 587 46.51 -25.56 -4.97
CA ALA A 587 45.48 -25.61 -6.01
C ALA A 587 45.64 -24.51 -7.06
N SER A 588 45.53 -24.84 -8.34
CA SER A 588 45.58 -23.89 -9.46
C SER A 588 44.68 -24.32 -10.62
N PHE A 589 44.18 -23.37 -11.43
CA PHE A 589 43.47 -23.69 -12.66
C PHE A 589 44.43 -24.20 -13.76
N ILE A 590 43.95 -25.08 -14.63
CA ILE A 590 44.72 -25.60 -15.78
C ILE A 590 44.38 -24.84 -17.07
N GLU A 591 43.20 -24.23 -17.13
CA GLU A 591 42.78 -23.38 -18.25
C GLU A 591 43.10 -21.90 -18.03
N ASP A 592 43.59 -21.24 -19.09
CA ASP A 592 43.72 -19.78 -19.14
C ASP A 592 42.51 -19.10 -19.82
N GLU A 593 41.74 -19.85 -20.64
CA GLU A 593 40.61 -19.34 -21.42
C GLU A 593 39.60 -20.43 -21.82
N LEU A 594 38.30 -20.07 -21.87
CA LEU A 594 37.21 -20.92 -22.36
C LEU A 594 36.82 -20.55 -23.79
N GLU A 595 37.29 -21.33 -24.77
CA GLU A 595 37.02 -21.08 -26.19
C GLU A 595 35.68 -21.70 -26.67
N LEU A 596 35.16 -22.70 -25.96
CA LEU A 596 33.96 -23.44 -26.34
C LEU A 596 32.74 -22.97 -25.53
N ARG A 597 31.65 -22.66 -26.23
CA ARG A 597 30.31 -22.42 -25.67
C ARG A 597 29.63 -23.71 -25.22
N LYS A 598 28.57 -23.59 -24.41
CA LYS A 598 27.71 -24.72 -23.99
C LYS A 598 27.21 -25.55 -25.18
N ILE A 599 27.12 -26.85 -24.97
CA ILE A 599 26.58 -27.82 -25.93
C ILE A 599 25.11 -27.47 -26.23
N GLY A 600 24.74 -27.49 -27.52
CA GLY A 600 23.42 -27.09 -28.04
C GLY A 600 23.36 -25.68 -28.62
N THR A 601 24.42 -24.88 -28.45
CA THR A 601 24.48 -23.52 -29.01
C THR A 601 24.59 -23.56 -30.54
N LYS A 602 23.64 -22.95 -31.25
CA LYS A 602 23.68 -22.91 -32.73
C LYS A 602 24.89 -22.15 -33.25
N GLY A 603 25.45 -22.65 -34.35
CA GLY A 603 26.53 -21.94 -35.07
C GLY A 603 27.94 -22.25 -34.58
N MET A 604 28.12 -23.21 -33.66
CA MET A 604 29.43 -23.72 -33.23
C MET A 604 30.10 -24.65 -34.26
N ALA A 605 29.91 -24.37 -35.55
CA ALA A 605 30.36 -25.24 -36.63
C ALA A 605 31.88 -25.11 -36.88
N GLY A 606 32.72 -25.58 -35.96
CA GLY A 606 34.05 -26.07 -36.39
C GLY A 606 35.25 -26.06 -35.46
N ASP A 607 35.25 -25.34 -34.34
CA ASP A 607 36.50 -24.98 -33.67
C ASP A 607 36.65 -25.64 -32.29
N VAL A 608 36.38 -26.96 -32.24
CA VAL A 608 36.61 -27.76 -31.02
C VAL A 608 38.11 -27.97 -30.84
N ARG A 609 38.62 -27.49 -29.71
CA ARG A 609 40.00 -27.65 -29.25
C ARG A 609 40.06 -28.67 -28.13
N VAL A 610 40.86 -29.72 -28.30
CA VAL A 610 41.18 -30.73 -27.28
C VAL A 610 42.49 -30.33 -26.61
N ARG A 611 42.42 -30.03 -25.31
CA ARG A 611 43.60 -29.73 -24.47
C ARG A 611 44.29 -31.04 -24.11
N VAL A 612 45.62 -30.99 -24.03
CA VAL A 612 46.47 -32.12 -23.62
C VAL A 612 47.30 -31.65 -22.44
N PHE A 613 47.07 -32.28 -21.29
CA PHE A 613 47.77 -32.00 -20.04
C PHE A 613 48.46 -33.27 -19.54
N VAL A 614 49.52 -33.09 -18.77
CA VAL A 614 50.45 -34.13 -18.36
C VAL A 614 50.42 -34.21 -16.84
N LEU A 615 49.88 -35.31 -16.30
CA LEU A 615 49.82 -35.53 -14.86
C LEU A 615 51.15 -36.08 -14.32
N GLU A 616 51.51 -35.64 -13.13
CA GLU A 616 52.62 -36.15 -12.32
C GLU A 616 52.09 -37.07 -11.23
N GLN A 617 52.96 -37.93 -10.71
CA GLN A 617 52.58 -38.91 -9.72
C GLN A 617 52.00 -38.21 -8.48
N GLY A 618 50.75 -38.54 -8.13
CA GLY A 618 50.04 -37.94 -7.01
C GLY A 618 49.23 -36.70 -7.34
N ASP A 619 49.26 -36.23 -8.59
CA ASP A 619 48.38 -35.13 -9.03
C ASP A 619 46.91 -35.48 -8.85
N VAL A 620 46.15 -34.49 -8.41
CA VAL A 620 44.70 -34.57 -8.29
C VAL A 620 44.03 -33.50 -9.14
N ILE A 621 43.08 -33.91 -9.97
CA ILE A 621 42.24 -33.05 -10.79
C ILE A 621 40.84 -33.00 -10.18
N PHE A 622 40.33 -31.78 -9.99
CA PHE A 622 38.96 -31.52 -9.60
C PHE A 622 38.17 -30.89 -10.73
N ILE A 623 37.00 -31.47 -11.00
CA ILE A 623 36.04 -31.01 -12.00
C ILE A 623 34.68 -30.91 -11.30
N GLY A 624 33.97 -29.81 -11.46
CA GLY A 624 32.66 -29.66 -10.82
C GLY A 624 31.79 -28.61 -11.47
N SER A 625 30.48 -28.74 -11.22
CA SER A 625 29.45 -27.81 -11.68
C SER A 625 29.54 -26.44 -11.02
N ASP A 626 28.79 -25.50 -11.57
CA ASP A 626 28.70 -24.11 -11.11
C ASP A 626 28.25 -24.01 -9.64
N GLY A 627 27.51 -25.00 -9.12
CA GLY A 627 27.16 -25.07 -7.70
C GLY A 627 28.34 -25.00 -6.72
N ARG A 628 29.57 -25.31 -7.14
CA ARG A 628 30.77 -25.15 -6.30
C ARG A 628 31.17 -23.68 -6.10
N ASP A 629 30.81 -22.82 -7.05
CA ASP A 629 31.13 -21.40 -7.10
C ASP A 629 29.90 -20.54 -6.68
N ASP A 630 28.68 -21.01 -6.98
CA ASP A 630 27.37 -20.39 -6.74
C ASP A 630 26.88 -20.49 -5.29
N LEU A 631 27.63 -19.88 -4.37
CA LEU A 631 27.32 -19.84 -2.94
C LEU A 631 26.51 -18.59 -2.57
N ILE A 632 25.44 -18.78 -1.79
CA ILE A 632 24.68 -17.68 -1.16
C ILE A 632 25.33 -17.37 0.19
N LEU A 633 25.91 -16.18 0.31
CA LEU A 633 26.58 -15.70 1.51
C LEU A 633 25.57 -14.99 2.43
N GLU A 634 25.58 -15.30 3.73
CA GLU A 634 24.59 -14.79 4.70
C GLU A 634 24.80 -13.32 5.14
N SER A 635 25.56 -12.51 4.39
CA SER A 635 26.02 -11.20 4.87
C SER A 635 25.65 -10.02 3.95
N GLY A 636 24.52 -9.41 4.25
CA GLY A 636 24.23 -8.01 3.96
C GLY A 636 23.46 -7.40 5.13
N THR A 637 23.88 -6.25 5.65
CA THR A 637 23.26 -5.58 6.82
C THR A 637 21.78 -5.20 6.61
N ASP A 638 21.26 -5.30 5.38
CA ASP A 638 19.86 -5.06 4.99
C ASP A 638 19.07 -6.34 4.69
N GLY A 639 19.61 -7.54 4.95
CA GLY A 639 18.95 -8.82 4.65
C GLY A 639 18.93 -9.20 3.16
N SER A 640 19.72 -8.51 2.32
CA SER A 640 19.92 -8.85 0.91
C SER A 640 20.82 -10.07 0.76
N ARG A 641 20.38 -11.06 -0.03
CA ARG A 641 21.19 -12.23 -0.39
C ARG A 641 22.34 -11.79 -1.30
N VAL A 642 23.58 -12.02 -0.90
CA VAL A 642 24.78 -11.74 -1.71
C VAL A 642 25.29 -13.06 -2.28
N MET A 643 25.51 -13.09 -3.59
CA MET A 643 26.03 -14.26 -4.30
C MET A 643 27.55 -14.17 -4.39
N ASN A 644 28.24 -15.30 -4.28
CA ASN A 644 29.67 -15.34 -4.52
C ASN A 644 29.96 -15.09 -6.01
N GLU A 645 30.83 -14.12 -6.31
CA GLU A 645 31.32 -13.83 -7.67
C GLU A 645 32.81 -14.17 -7.84
N ASP A 646 33.46 -14.69 -6.79
CA ASP A 646 34.89 -15.00 -6.77
C ASP A 646 35.13 -16.51 -6.92
N GLU A 647 35.47 -16.92 -8.14
CA GLU A 647 35.80 -18.30 -8.51
C GLU A 647 37.11 -18.79 -7.87
N THR A 648 38.00 -17.88 -7.41
CA THR A 648 39.26 -18.26 -6.77
C THR A 648 39.07 -18.82 -5.36
N LYS A 649 37.89 -18.61 -4.76
CA LYS A 649 37.55 -19.19 -3.45
C LYS A 649 37.55 -20.71 -3.49
N PHE A 650 37.11 -21.31 -4.60
CA PHE A 650 37.15 -22.77 -4.71
C PHE A 650 38.60 -23.30 -4.65
N LEU A 651 39.58 -22.59 -5.22
CA LEU A 651 41.00 -22.95 -5.09
C LEU A 651 41.49 -22.92 -3.64
N GLN A 652 41.11 -21.87 -2.90
CA GLN A 652 41.43 -21.73 -1.48
C GLN A 652 40.85 -22.91 -0.69
N VAL A 653 39.57 -23.23 -0.92
CA VAL A 653 38.91 -24.36 -0.27
C VAL A 653 39.58 -25.69 -0.59
N VAL A 654 39.97 -25.94 -1.85
CA VAL A 654 40.69 -27.17 -2.23
C VAL A 654 42.02 -27.27 -1.49
N THR A 655 42.76 -26.17 -1.38
CA THR A 655 44.04 -26.08 -0.67
C THR A 655 43.87 -26.33 0.84
N ASP A 656 42.91 -25.64 1.48
CA ASP A 656 42.61 -25.76 2.91
C ASP A 656 42.09 -27.15 3.30
N SER A 657 41.50 -27.86 2.33
CA SER A 657 40.94 -29.20 2.51
C SER A 657 41.95 -30.31 2.21
N GLU A 658 43.21 -29.98 1.92
CA GLU A 658 44.28 -30.91 1.53
C GLU A 658 43.89 -31.85 0.35
N GLY A 659 42.98 -31.40 -0.52
CA GLY A 659 42.47 -32.21 -1.63
C GLY A 659 41.53 -33.37 -1.22
N ALA A 660 40.95 -33.37 -0.02
CA ALA A 660 39.94 -34.33 0.41
C ALA A 660 38.51 -33.88 0.03
N ILE A 661 37.79 -34.70 -0.75
CA ILE A 661 36.49 -34.30 -1.34
C ILE A 661 35.41 -34.03 -0.28
N GLU A 662 35.35 -34.82 0.79
CA GLU A 662 34.37 -34.63 1.86
C GLU A 662 34.63 -33.31 2.63
N GLN A 663 35.90 -32.97 2.84
CA GLN A 663 36.29 -31.75 3.54
C GLN A 663 36.04 -30.52 2.67
N ILE A 664 36.27 -30.61 1.34
CA ILE A 664 35.92 -29.55 0.38
C ILE A 664 34.44 -29.21 0.49
N VAL A 665 33.55 -30.22 0.46
CA VAL A 665 32.11 -30.00 0.56
C VAL A 665 31.73 -29.35 1.89
N GLN A 666 32.29 -29.82 3.01
CA GLN A 666 32.03 -29.23 4.33
C GLN A 666 32.50 -27.78 4.42
N ASN A 667 33.69 -27.49 3.90
CA ASN A 667 34.27 -26.16 3.91
C ASN A 667 33.45 -25.20 3.02
N LEU A 668 32.97 -25.65 1.85
CA LEU A 668 32.03 -24.86 1.02
C LEU A 668 30.72 -24.55 1.78
N GLN A 669 30.14 -25.54 2.45
CA GLN A 669 28.92 -25.36 3.25
C GLN A 669 29.13 -24.40 4.44
N SER A 670 30.34 -24.32 4.98
CA SER A 670 30.68 -23.37 6.04
C SER A 670 30.75 -21.92 5.54
N ILE A 671 31.03 -21.73 4.24
CA ILE A 671 31.11 -20.41 3.59
C ILE A 671 29.72 -19.89 3.21
N GLY A 672 28.82 -20.76 2.76
CA GLY A 672 27.45 -20.39 2.38
C GLY A 672 26.61 -21.58 1.93
N SER A 673 25.32 -21.32 1.65
CA SER A 673 24.40 -22.34 1.13
C SER A 673 24.44 -22.43 -0.39
N PHE A 674 24.40 -23.64 -0.96
CA PHE A 674 24.38 -23.85 -2.41
C PHE A 674 23.12 -23.27 -3.07
N SER A 675 23.32 -22.46 -4.12
CA SER A 675 22.22 -21.89 -4.93
C SER A 675 21.75 -22.86 -6.04
N ASP A 676 22.61 -23.80 -6.44
CA ASP A 676 22.36 -24.76 -7.52
C ASP A 676 22.71 -26.22 -7.15
N ASP A 677 22.51 -27.11 -8.13
CA ASP A 677 23.03 -28.48 -8.09
C ASP A 677 24.56 -28.47 -7.96
N LEU A 678 25.14 -29.39 -7.17
CA LEU A 678 26.58 -29.50 -6.95
C LEU A 678 27.08 -30.87 -7.36
N THR A 679 28.07 -30.88 -8.24
CA THR A 679 28.87 -32.07 -8.54
C THR A 679 30.35 -31.79 -8.41
N LEU A 680 31.08 -32.77 -7.88
CA LEU A 680 32.54 -32.74 -7.79
C LEU A 680 33.07 -34.12 -8.18
N LEU A 681 33.99 -34.15 -9.13
CA LEU A 681 34.78 -35.31 -9.52
C LEU A 681 36.23 -35.05 -9.13
N ARG A 682 36.79 -35.94 -8.32
CA ARG A 682 38.20 -35.98 -7.94
C ARG A 682 38.87 -37.14 -8.68
N LEU A 683 39.87 -36.82 -9.49
CA LEU A 683 40.66 -37.78 -10.26
C LEU A 683 42.12 -37.68 -9.83
N GLU A 684 42.66 -38.76 -9.25
CA GLU A 684 44.05 -38.86 -8.80
C GLU A 684 44.82 -39.84 -9.69
N TRP A 685 45.97 -39.43 -10.21
CA TRP A 685 46.84 -40.34 -10.97
C TRP A 685 47.96 -40.88 -10.09
N ARG A 686 47.97 -42.20 -9.90
CA ARG A 686 48.91 -42.95 -9.04
C ARG A 686 50.01 -43.66 -9.82
N GLY A 687 49.98 -43.54 -11.15
CA GLY A 687 51.01 -44.11 -12.01
C GLY A 687 52.37 -43.45 -11.79
N ASN A 688 53.41 -44.12 -12.26
CA ASN A 688 54.77 -43.59 -12.28
C ASN A 688 55.32 -43.74 -13.70
N THR A 689 55.41 -42.63 -14.42
CA THR A 689 56.02 -42.57 -15.75
C THR A 689 57.18 -41.60 -15.70
N LYS A 690 58.37 -42.07 -16.10
CA LYS A 690 59.52 -41.19 -16.33
C LYS A 690 59.20 -40.25 -17.48
N ARG A 691 59.19 -38.96 -17.21
CA ARG A 691 59.03 -37.91 -18.23
C ARG A 691 60.37 -37.23 -18.46
N TYR A 692 60.63 -36.94 -19.73
CA TYR A 692 61.78 -36.17 -20.15
C TYR A 692 61.32 -34.77 -20.49
N GLU A 693 61.93 -33.76 -19.86
CA GLU A 693 61.66 -32.38 -20.23
C GLU A 693 61.98 -32.16 -21.71
N SER A 694 61.32 -31.18 -22.36
CA SER A 694 61.77 -30.62 -23.65
C SER A 694 63.05 -29.79 -23.48
N SER A 695 63.98 -30.32 -22.70
CA SER A 695 65.28 -29.75 -22.50
C SER A 695 66.02 -29.93 -23.83
N THR A 696 66.45 -28.81 -24.41
CA THR A 696 67.24 -28.85 -25.64
C THR A 696 68.60 -29.43 -25.28
N LEU A 697 69.32 -30.08 -26.21
CA LEU A 697 70.63 -30.69 -25.92
C LEU A 697 71.61 -29.76 -25.16
N SER A 698 71.39 -28.45 -25.20
CA SER A 698 72.12 -27.39 -24.47
C SER A 698 71.95 -27.36 -22.94
N SER A 699 71.01 -28.12 -22.37
CA SER A 699 70.69 -28.11 -20.93
C SER A 699 71.28 -29.30 -20.15
N ILE A 700 71.79 -30.30 -20.86
CA ILE A 700 72.54 -31.42 -20.28
C ILE A 700 73.97 -30.94 -20.08
N GLY A 701 74.50 -31.06 -18.86
CA GLY A 701 75.84 -30.60 -18.52
C GLY A 701 76.91 -31.15 -19.48
N SER A 702 77.87 -30.31 -19.85
CA SER A 702 78.99 -30.58 -20.79
C SER A 702 79.87 -31.80 -20.47
N ASN A 703 79.60 -32.51 -19.37
CA ASN A 703 80.34 -33.68 -18.91
C ASN A 703 79.86 -35.01 -19.53
N HIS A 704 78.78 -35.01 -20.31
CA HIS A 704 78.38 -36.19 -21.07
C HIS A 704 79.14 -36.22 -22.41
N PHE A 705 80.32 -36.87 -22.45
CA PHE A 705 81.26 -36.89 -23.60
C PHE A 705 80.58 -37.10 -24.98
N LEU A 706 79.54 -37.94 -25.03
CA LEU A 706 78.74 -38.23 -26.24
C LEU A 706 78.02 -37.00 -26.84
N TYR A 707 77.70 -35.96 -26.05
CA TYR A 707 76.98 -34.77 -26.53
C TYR A 707 77.87 -33.78 -27.27
N SER A 708 79.11 -33.61 -26.80
CA SER A 708 80.06 -32.66 -27.38
C SER A 708 80.37 -32.97 -28.85
N GLU A 709 80.45 -34.26 -29.20
CA GLU A 709 80.70 -34.71 -30.58
C GLU A 709 79.50 -34.38 -31.48
N VAL A 710 78.26 -34.66 -31.06
CA VAL A 710 77.06 -34.34 -31.86
C VAL A 710 76.85 -32.84 -32.01
N GLN A 711 77.08 -32.06 -30.96
CA GLN A 711 76.95 -30.61 -31.01
C GLN A 711 78.01 -29.96 -31.92
N SER A 712 79.25 -30.43 -31.87
CA SER A 712 80.31 -29.95 -32.78
C SER A 712 79.98 -30.20 -34.26
N VAL A 713 79.37 -31.35 -34.56
CA VAL A 713 78.97 -31.70 -35.93
C VAL A 713 77.70 -30.96 -36.33
N LEU A 714 76.76 -30.69 -35.42
CA LEU A 714 75.60 -29.82 -35.68
C LEU A 714 76.04 -28.39 -36.02
N GLU A 715 77.02 -27.83 -35.30
CA GLU A 715 77.58 -26.49 -35.51
C GLU A 715 78.36 -26.38 -36.84
N SER A 716 78.92 -27.49 -37.33
CA SER A 716 79.59 -27.55 -38.64
C SER A 716 78.64 -27.39 -39.84
N GLY A 717 77.33 -27.55 -39.63
CA GLY A 717 76.30 -27.45 -40.67
C GLY A 717 76.23 -28.63 -41.66
N ASN A 718 77.04 -29.68 -41.48
CA ASN A 718 77.06 -30.85 -42.35
C ASN A 718 76.01 -31.91 -41.95
N ALA A 719 74.78 -31.75 -42.44
CA ALA A 719 73.65 -32.62 -42.10
C ALA A 719 73.90 -34.13 -42.34
N GLU A 720 74.68 -34.52 -43.37
CA GLU A 720 74.94 -35.93 -43.69
C GLU A 720 75.89 -36.58 -42.67
N GLU A 721 76.90 -35.83 -42.21
CA GLU A 721 77.84 -36.26 -41.17
C GLU A 721 77.16 -36.28 -39.79
N THR A 722 76.29 -35.30 -39.50
CA THR A 722 75.46 -35.31 -38.29
C THR A 722 74.59 -36.56 -38.23
N TYR A 723 73.92 -36.92 -39.33
CA TYR A 723 73.07 -38.10 -39.38
C TYR A 723 73.83 -39.39 -39.06
N LYS A 724 75.01 -39.60 -39.70
CA LYS A 724 75.83 -40.80 -39.48
C LYS A 724 76.38 -40.87 -38.05
N THR A 725 76.76 -39.71 -37.50
CA THR A 725 77.28 -39.62 -36.12
C THR A 725 76.19 -40.02 -35.12
N ILE A 726 74.98 -39.49 -35.27
CA ILE A 726 73.84 -39.85 -34.41
C ILE A 726 73.47 -41.34 -34.57
N GLU A 727 73.47 -41.88 -35.79
CA GLU A 727 73.15 -43.31 -36.05
C GLU A 727 74.18 -44.27 -35.39
N ARG A 728 75.47 -43.92 -35.45
CA ARG A 728 76.55 -44.66 -34.76
C ARG A 728 76.41 -44.60 -33.24
N MET A 729 75.96 -43.47 -32.69
CA MET A 729 75.73 -43.38 -31.25
C MET A 729 74.54 -44.23 -30.81
N LEU A 730 73.44 -44.18 -31.55
CA LEU A 730 72.23 -44.93 -31.24
C LEU A 730 72.41 -46.46 -31.28
N THR A 731 73.49 -46.96 -31.90
CA THR A 731 73.83 -48.40 -31.88
C THR A 731 74.31 -48.87 -30.50
N ASN A 732 74.73 -47.95 -29.62
CA ASN A 732 75.13 -48.29 -28.26
C ASN A 732 73.92 -48.60 -27.37
N GLN A 733 73.82 -49.86 -26.94
CA GLN A 733 72.71 -50.33 -26.10
C GLN A 733 72.74 -49.76 -24.67
N ASN A 734 73.90 -49.29 -24.19
CA ASN A 734 74.08 -48.79 -22.82
C ASN A 734 73.85 -47.27 -22.68
N LEU A 735 73.27 -46.61 -23.68
CA LEU A 735 72.91 -45.19 -23.58
C LEU A 735 71.81 -44.96 -22.54
N GLU A 736 71.95 -43.91 -21.74
CA GLU A 736 70.86 -43.37 -20.92
C GLU A 736 69.67 -42.99 -21.81
N ASP A 737 68.46 -43.22 -21.31
CA ASP A 737 67.24 -43.09 -22.11
C ASP A 737 66.98 -41.63 -22.53
N ASP A 738 67.22 -40.64 -21.65
CA ASP A 738 67.14 -39.19 -21.92
C ASP A 738 68.01 -38.81 -23.11
N VAL A 739 69.24 -39.35 -23.12
CA VAL A 739 70.23 -39.11 -24.16
C VAL A 739 69.78 -39.70 -25.48
N ARG A 740 69.31 -40.95 -25.45
CA ARG A 740 68.80 -41.65 -26.63
C ARG A 740 67.62 -40.91 -27.25
N ILE A 741 66.69 -40.40 -26.45
CA ILE A 741 65.48 -39.70 -26.90
C ILE A 741 65.82 -38.36 -27.56
N ASN A 742 66.72 -37.58 -26.97
CA ASN A 742 67.17 -36.31 -27.55
C ASN A 742 67.97 -36.51 -28.85
N LEU A 743 68.82 -37.55 -28.92
CA LEU A 743 69.51 -37.93 -30.15
C LEU A 743 68.53 -38.34 -31.25
N LEU A 744 67.48 -39.09 -30.93
CA LEU A 744 66.42 -39.43 -31.88
C LEU A 744 65.63 -38.19 -32.35
N ARG A 745 65.38 -37.22 -31.46
CA ARG A 745 64.76 -35.93 -31.82
C ARG A 745 65.61 -35.18 -32.85
N GLU A 746 66.91 -35.04 -32.64
CA GLU A 746 67.77 -34.41 -33.63
C GLU A 746 67.93 -35.24 -34.92
N LYS A 747 68.03 -36.57 -34.80
CA LYS A 747 68.02 -37.48 -35.96
C LYS A 747 66.81 -37.21 -36.85
N SER A 748 65.63 -37.04 -36.26
CA SER A 748 64.41 -36.76 -37.02
C SER A 748 64.46 -35.42 -37.77
N ARG A 749 64.93 -34.35 -37.12
CA ARG A 749 65.07 -33.01 -37.72
C ARG A 749 66.03 -33.03 -38.90
N ILE A 750 67.20 -33.64 -38.72
CA ILE A 750 68.20 -33.80 -39.78
C ILE A 750 67.67 -34.69 -40.91
N SER A 751 66.97 -35.77 -40.58
CA SER A 751 66.37 -36.66 -41.58
C SER A 751 65.34 -35.94 -42.47
N LEU A 752 64.54 -35.04 -41.89
CA LEU A 752 63.61 -34.19 -42.64
C LEU A 752 64.34 -33.24 -43.60
N LEU A 753 65.44 -32.62 -43.16
CA LEU A 753 66.27 -31.74 -43.99
C LEU A 753 66.91 -32.49 -45.16
N LEU A 754 67.44 -33.69 -44.90
CA LEU A 754 68.02 -34.59 -45.91
C LEU A 754 66.99 -35.28 -46.80
N LYS A 755 65.68 -35.02 -46.61
CA LYS A 755 64.56 -35.68 -47.33
C LYS A 755 64.53 -37.21 -47.15
N ARG A 756 65.12 -37.72 -46.06
CA ARG A 756 65.06 -39.14 -45.65
C ARG A 756 63.80 -39.39 -44.86
N PHE A 757 62.65 -39.37 -45.53
CA PHE A 757 61.35 -39.35 -44.88
C PHE A 757 61.04 -40.62 -44.09
N ASP A 758 61.50 -41.80 -44.53
CA ASP A 758 61.25 -43.06 -43.80
C ASP A 758 62.01 -43.11 -42.47
N SER A 759 63.27 -42.67 -42.45
CA SER A 759 64.06 -42.54 -41.21
C SER A 759 63.53 -41.46 -40.27
N ALA A 760 63.01 -40.36 -40.85
CA ALA A 760 62.33 -39.33 -40.08
C ALA A 760 61.07 -39.88 -39.41
N VAL A 761 60.25 -40.68 -40.11
CA VAL A 761 59.07 -41.33 -39.54
C VAL A 761 59.45 -42.25 -38.38
N GLU A 762 60.41 -43.15 -38.56
CA GLU A 762 60.85 -44.09 -37.52
C GLU A 762 61.35 -43.36 -36.26
N SER A 763 62.15 -42.31 -36.45
CA SER A 763 62.69 -41.50 -35.35
C SER A 763 61.59 -40.69 -34.65
N LEU A 764 60.63 -40.14 -35.39
CA LEU A 764 59.51 -39.37 -34.81
C LEU A 764 58.50 -40.27 -34.08
N GLU A 765 58.20 -41.47 -34.60
CA GLU A 765 57.30 -42.41 -33.93
C GLU A 765 57.87 -42.92 -32.61
N SER A 766 59.18 -43.18 -32.56
CA SER A 766 59.84 -43.65 -31.33
C SER A 766 59.89 -42.61 -30.22
N ILE A 767 60.01 -41.31 -30.56
CA ILE A 767 60.08 -40.24 -29.55
C ILE A 767 58.72 -39.64 -29.19
N PHE A 768 57.70 -39.79 -30.03
CA PHE A 768 56.38 -39.20 -29.81
C PHE A 768 55.78 -39.52 -28.42
N PRO A 769 55.89 -40.75 -27.87
CA PRO A 769 55.40 -41.07 -26.52
C PRO A 769 56.02 -40.24 -25.39
N PHE A 770 57.19 -39.63 -25.60
CA PHE A 770 57.87 -38.81 -24.59
C PHE A 770 57.53 -37.32 -24.71
N PHE A 771 57.10 -36.86 -25.89
CA PHE A 771 56.76 -35.47 -26.17
C PHE A 771 55.29 -35.31 -26.56
N VAL A 772 54.40 -35.88 -25.74
CA VAL A 772 52.98 -36.02 -26.07
C VAL A 772 52.25 -34.69 -26.23
N THR A 773 52.74 -33.59 -25.65
CA THR A 773 52.16 -32.24 -25.76
C THR A 773 52.75 -31.41 -26.90
N ASP A 774 53.84 -31.84 -27.55
CA ASP A 774 54.54 -31.08 -28.58
C ASP A 774 53.82 -31.18 -29.95
N ASN A 775 53.14 -30.09 -30.32
CA ASN A 775 52.42 -29.97 -31.58
C ASN A 775 53.34 -29.94 -32.82
N GLU A 776 54.58 -29.48 -32.69
CA GLU A 776 55.53 -29.44 -33.81
C GLU A 776 55.99 -30.84 -34.19
N ILE A 777 56.14 -31.76 -33.24
CA ILE A 777 56.45 -33.17 -33.53
C ILE A 777 55.32 -33.82 -34.31
N LEU A 778 54.04 -33.55 -33.98
CA LEU A 778 52.91 -34.02 -34.76
C LEU A 778 52.90 -33.45 -36.19
N LEU A 779 53.19 -32.16 -36.34
CA LEU A 779 53.28 -31.53 -37.67
C LEU A 779 54.38 -32.18 -38.51
N GLN A 780 55.56 -32.37 -37.92
CA GLN A 780 56.72 -33.00 -38.55
C GLN A 780 56.40 -34.45 -38.95
N LEU A 781 55.76 -35.21 -38.07
CA LEU A 781 55.38 -36.59 -38.32
C LEU A 781 54.33 -36.70 -39.44
N SER A 782 53.30 -35.86 -39.42
CA SER A 782 52.30 -35.79 -40.49
C SER A 782 52.93 -35.40 -41.84
N TYR A 783 53.85 -34.43 -41.82
CA TYR A 783 54.58 -34.01 -43.02
C TYR A 783 55.47 -35.13 -43.57
N ALA A 784 56.24 -35.79 -42.70
CA ALA A 784 57.11 -36.92 -43.06
C ALA A 784 56.29 -38.04 -43.71
N TYR A 785 55.15 -38.40 -43.11
CA TYR A 785 54.23 -39.40 -43.64
C TYR A 785 53.66 -39.05 -45.01
N ARG A 786 53.31 -37.78 -45.23
CA ARG A 786 52.83 -37.33 -46.55
C ARG A 786 53.93 -37.50 -47.60
N LYS A 787 55.18 -37.20 -47.25
CA LYS A 787 56.32 -37.28 -48.15
C LYS A 787 56.83 -38.72 -48.39
N SER A 788 56.69 -39.63 -47.43
CA SER A 788 56.91 -41.07 -47.60
C SER A 788 55.76 -41.80 -48.30
N LYS A 789 54.77 -41.06 -48.85
CA LYS A 789 53.58 -41.58 -49.56
C LYS A 789 52.59 -42.37 -48.70
N ASN A 790 52.75 -42.40 -47.37
CA ASN A 790 51.73 -42.95 -46.47
C ASN A 790 50.66 -41.90 -46.13
N ILE A 791 49.82 -41.60 -47.12
CA ILE A 791 48.84 -40.50 -47.03
C ILE A 791 47.81 -40.74 -45.93
N ARG A 792 47.42 -42.00 -45.69
CA ARG A 792 46.42 -42.34 -44.66
C ARG A 792 46.92 -41.95 -43.26
N LYS A 793 48.15 -42.33 -42.90
CA LYS A 793 48.75 -41.94 -41.61
C LYS A 793 49.02 -40.43 -41.55
N ALA A 794 49.41 -39.81 -42.67
CA ALA A 794 49.62 -38.36 -42.73
C ALA A 794 48.34 -37.58 -42.35
N VAL A 795 47.20 -37.98 -42.91
CA VAL A 795 45.89 -37.39 -42.60
C VAL A 795 45.53 -37.63 -41.14
N ASP A 796 45.71 -38.84 -40.62
CA ASP A 796 45.38 -39.16 -39.23
C ASP A 796 46.16 -38.30 -38.22
N ILE A 797 47.48 -38.23 -38.36
CA ILE A 797 48.33 -37.38 -37.50
C ILE A 797 48.01 -35.89 -37.67
N GLY A 798 47.76 -35.44 -38.91
CA GLY A 798 47.38 -34.05 -39.18
C GLY A 798 46.04 -33.68 -38.52
N GLU A 799 45.07 -34.60 -38.53
CA GLU A 799 43.77 -34.41 -37.88
C GLU A 799 43.89 -34.41 -36.35
N ARG A 800 44.80 -35.21 -35.77
CA ARG A 800 45.15 -35.13 -34.34
C ARG A 800 45.67 -33.75 -33.96
N LEU A 801 46.61 -33.21 -34.74
CA LEU A 801 47.13 -31.86 -34.53
C LEU A 801 46.02 -30.81 -34.69
N ARG A 802 45.12 -30.97 -35.68
CA ARG A 802 43.99 -30.05 -35.86
C ARG A 802 42.96 -30.13 -34.73
N ALA A 803 42.85 -31.26 -34.05
CA ALA A 803 42.02 -31.38 -32.85
C ALA A 803 42.64 -30.62 -31.66
N ARG A 804 43.97 -30.56 -31.54
CA ARG A 804 44.69 -29.86 -30.47
C ARG A 804 44.85 -28.36 -30.69
N ASP A 805 45.13 -27.98 -31.94
CA ASP A 805 45.26 -26.61 -32.38
C ASP A 805 44.55 -26.43 -33.73
N PRO A 806 43.25 -26.08 -33.71
CA PRO A 806 42.47 -25.85 -34.92
C PRO A 806 42.97 -24.69 -35.78
N LYS A 807 43.68 -23.72 -35.18
CA LYS A 807 44.16 -22.49 -35.83
C LYS A 807 45.58 -22.64 -36.41
N HIS A 808 46.19 -23.81 -36.27
CA HIS A 808 47.55 -24.09 -36.74
C HIS A 808 47.70 -24.01 -38.27
N VAL A 809 48.12 -22.85 -38.78
CA VAL A 809 48.23 -22.54 -40.23
C VAL A 809 49.03 -23.59 -41.01
N ARG A 810 50.25 -23.94 -40.55
CA ARG A 810 51.11 -24.93 -41.25
C ARG A 810 50.46 -26.31 -41.35
N ASN A 811 49.73 -26.74 -40.33
CA ASN A 811 49.02 -28.02 -40.34
C ASN A 811 47.82 -27.99 -41.28
N LEU A 812 47.02 -26.91 -41.29
CA LEU A 812 45.89 -26.77 -42.21
C LEU A 812 46.35 -26.88 -43.67
N ILE A 813 47.46 -26.24 -44.02
CA ILE A 813 48.07 -26.35 -45.35
C ILE A 813 48.50 -27.80 -45.65
N ASN A 814 49.17 -28.45 -44.69
CA ASN A 814 49.58 -29.85 -44.83
C ASN A 814 48.39 -30.81 -45.00
N LEU A 815 47.29 -30.56 -44.29
CA LEU A 815 46.04 -31.33 -44.38
C LEU A 815 45.32 -31.13 -45.72
N ILE A 816 45.22 -29.90 -46.22
CA ILE A 816 44.61 -29.62 -47.54
C ILE A 816 45.31 -30.45 -48.61
N GLU A 817 46.64 -30.44 -48.63
CA GLU A 817 47.40 -31.21 -49.60
C GLU A 817 47.30 -32.73 -49.36
N SER A 818 47.30 -33.19 -48.11
CA SER A 818 47.08 -34.61 -47.78
C SER A 818 45.72 -35.10 -48.28
N TYR A 819 44.66 -34.34 -48.07
CA TYR A 819 43.31 -34.69 -48.55
C TYR A 819 43.18 -34.64 -50.07
N ARG A 820 43.87 -33.71 -50.74
CA ARG A 820 43.97 -33.71 -52.22
C ARG A 820 44.63 -34.99 -52.72
N LEU A 821 45.75 -35.40 -52.13
CA LEU A 821 46.42 -36.66 -52.47
C LEU A 821 45.55 -37.89 -52.18
N GLN A 822 44.68 -37.80 -51.17
CA GLN A 822 43.68 -38.83 -50.85
C GLN A 822 42.42 -38.78 -51.74
N LYS A 823 42.33 -37.83 -52.69
CA LYS A 823 41.15 -37.59 -53.55
C LYS A 823 39.87 -37.21 -52.79
N ASN A 824 39.99 -36.62 -51.59
CA ASN A 824 38.86 -36.09 -50.83
C ASN A 824 38.78 -34.57 -50.97
N GLU A 825 38.35 -34.11 -52.15
CA GLU A 825 38.33 -32.69 -52.49
C GLU A 825 37.35 -31.87 -51.63
N GLU A 826 36.20 -32.45 -51.28
CA GLU A 826 35.20 -31.83 -50.42
C GLU A 826 35.80 -31.44 -49.06
N ARG A 827 36.54 -32.35 -48.43
CA ARG A 827 37.17 -32.07 -47.14
C ARG A 827 38.29 -31.03 -47.28
N ALA A 828 39.08 -31.12 -48.35
CA ALA A 828 40.14 -30.17 -48.62
C ALA A 828 39.60 -28.74 -48.83
N LYS A 829 38.48 -28.57 -49.55
CA LYS A 829 37.79 -27.28 -49.74
C LYS A 829 37.27 -26.71 -48.41
N LYS A 830 36.68 -27.55 -47.55
CA LYS A 830 36.21 -27.11 -46.21
C LYS A 830 37.36 -26.59 -45.34
N ILE A 831 38.50 -27.27 -45.36
CA ILE A 831 39.68 -26.82 -44.60
C ILE A 831 40.29 -25.56 -45.21
N LEU A 832 40.32 -25.46 -46.54
CA LEU A 832 40.77 -24.26 -47.25
C LEU A 832 39.91 -23.02 -46.93
N PHE A 833 38.60 -23.18 -46.85
CA PHE A 833 37.69 -22.10 -46.45
C PHE A 833 38.04 -21.57 -45.05
N ARG A 834 38.28 -22.47 -44.08
CA ARG A 834 38.70 -22.08 -42.73
C ARG A 834 40.08 -21.42 -42.70
N LEU A 835 41.04 -21.94 -43.46
CA LEU A 835 42.36 -21.33 -43.57
C LEU A 835 42.25 -19.88 -44.07
N GLY A 836 41.33 -19.60 -44.99
CA GLY A 836 41.05 -18.24 -45.45
C GLY A 836 40.43 -17.32 -44.41
N ALA A 837 39.63 -17.86 -43.48
CA ALA A 837 39.08 -17.09 -42.37
C ALA A 837 40.15 -16.72 -41.32
N ILE A 838 41.13 -17.62 -41.11
CA ILE A 838 42.19 -17.43 -40.09
C ILE A 838 43.35 -16.59 -40.63
N ALA A 839 43.81 -16.87 -41.86
CA ALA A 839 45.02 -16.27 -42.43
C ALA A 839 44.80 -15.90 -43.92
N PRO A 840 43.95 -14.91 -44.23
CA PRO A 840 43.57 -14.56 -45.60
C PRO A 840 44.75 -14.08 -46.47
N GLU A 841 45.77 -13.48 -45.86
CA GLU A 841 46.94 -12.94 -46.55
C GLU A 841 48.09 -13.95 -46.71
N ASN A 842 47.94 -15.19 -46.22
CA ASN A 842 49.03 -16.16 -46.27
C ASN A 842 49.37 -16.55 -47.72
N PRO A 843 50.64 -16.45 -48.16
CA PRO A 843 51.03 -16.74 -49.55
C PRO A 843 50.67 -18.16 -50.02
N GLN A 844 50.74 -19.15 -49.12
CA GLN A 844 50.39 -20.54 -49.45
C GLN A 844 48.87 -20.73 -49.55
N TYR A 845 48.08 -19.99 -48.76
CA TYR A 845 46.63 -19.97 -48.88
C TYR A 845 46.20 -19.40 -50.25
N LEU A 846 46.74 -18.25 -50.66
CA LEU A 846 46.41 -17.63 -51.95
C LEU A 846 46.69 -18.57 -53.12
N LYS A 847 47.85 -19.23 -53.11
CA LYS A 847 48.21 -20.25 -54.11
C LYS A 847 47.25 -21.43 -54.13
N LEU A 848 46.83 -21.92 -52.96
CA LEU A 848 45.86 -23.02 -52.86
C LEU A 848 44.48 -22.57 -53.34
N LYS A 849 44.03 -21.36 -52.99
CA LYS A 849 42.75 -20.79 -53.42
C LYS A 849 42.62 -20.75 -54.94
N GLU A 850 43.65 -20.30 -55.65
CA GLU A 850 43.68 -20.33 -57.12
C GLU A 850 43.58 -21.74 -57.68
N SER A 851 44.21 -22.72 -57.01
CA SER A 851 44.19 -24.11 -57.46
C SER A 851 42.85 -24.84 -57.27
N PHE A 852 41.98 -24.35 -56.37
CA PHE A 852 40.64 -24.90 -56.12
C PHE A 852 39.52 -24.11 -56.80
N GLY A 853 39.81 -22.90 -57.30
CA GLY A 853 38.87 -22.03 -58.02
C GLY A 853 38.82 -22.25 -59.54
N LYS A 854 39.66 -23.15 -60.07
CA LYS A 854 39.52 -23.75 -61.41
C LYS A 854 38.89 -25.13 -61.26
#